data_AF-A0A662S713-F1
#
_entry.id   AF-A0A662S713-F1
#
_cell.length_a   1.000
_cell.length_b   1.000
_cell.length_c   1.000
_cell.angle_alpha   90.00
_cell.angle_beta   90.00
_cell.angle_gamma   90.00
#
_symmetry.space_group_name_H-M   'P 1'
#
loop_
_entity.id
_entity.type
_entity.pdbx_description
1 polymer ?
#
loop_
_entity_poly.entity_id
_entity_poly.type
_entity_poly.pdbx_seq_one_letter_code
_entity_poly.pdbx_strand_id
1 'polypeptide(L)'
;MRSRLQRVFWATIAILILVMGLPLPLGRPYGPVNAQPSPDTSAVTPVDGSVREVRVLGQSVGDPGGYPFAGWYTDSAVVDGSTDTAIFAWVSTDTQGDRDAVYLMFMRFGDWNATKAVERAALWEDVVSLDSLAVGGGVVLVTMTETEPDGSQTDVYASIFTTDGQHVWSGLVADADDVYEEYSKACWVPGWNAFLVVWWNGLDHHVYGRTVAPDGTLGTVIDITDTDSGLTLSWRDADQILCVGGSDKALVVYRYLDSDGDLGTSARFVRSDGSVSAYVSVYDYFASEEVLGVRGAYLSGYFLVPFLSGGKVGYAVLSESSEDRVYYTSYPFLGDGRHPYAISAEDRFVLTWVSDDNNGDVVVGNVDPATWDMSSVTVESTADYAEHPIVAHDPTAGEYLLVWTGGSSPGEYDVRYAVLSARNPDQAPAISSGPDTLVSDQGDQVADALGLVATDKFAVLFRDWRDGEVDLSAFVSLPSAEAAGAAEVYLLPDQGADYKARLLGLIDSATSEVFVAVAFFQDMDVAQALADAKARGVDVRVIVDDSPGNAPVVSYLTARGVPVLDDSSLGDPDHIMHDKFFVIDGRWLVVATTNLIPEDLTTNSNAAVVIEATAPAYHYRREFLQMWNGGAGKFGVDKDDDMSFLAFLDVAGRTVRVEGYFTPMYYGYRTKLPDHISWYVNRSTSHVYFASYIFTTSWTVDSIADALVSRHDAGVDVRGVMDEILNLNTPGRRSYDLMAEGIPIAFPRVYPYKTHDKLFTVDGEVAIIGSYNPTGSATLTHDENVFVIVDPSPAGISAQIEAHVEDLFTTWYEPDYSWTPTHLTIDRVAFKPDDTGTPTLEWVTLYNPTGSDVPLDSYAIGDVDNLYGDADDALYQFPPGYSVPPGGYVVVAYSAADFRSIYRYRPDFEIAGTDPGVPDLVPLRPSDFSGSWNLDDAG
;
A
#
# COMPACT_ATOMS: atom_id res chain seq x y z
N MET A 1 66.59 -1.00 -20.66
CA MET A 1 66.46 -2.01 -19.58
C MET A 1 66.85 -1.37 -18.26
N ARG A 2 66.02 -1.49 -17.23
CA ARG A 2 66.32 -1.20 -15.81
C ARG A 2 66.85 0.22 -15.51
N SER A 3 65.95 1.11 -15.05
CA SER A 3 66.22 2.14 -14.01
C SER A 3 65.25 3.34 -13.93
N ARG A 4 64.08 3.32 -14.60
CA ARG A 4 63.01 4.32 -14.34
C ARG A 4 61.67 3.78 -13.84
N LEU A 5 61.56 2.47 -13.61
CA LEU A 5 60.39 1.80 -13.00
C LEU A 5 60.56 1.43 -11.52
N GLN A 6 61.61 1.94 -10.84
CA GLN A 6 61.91 1.63 -9.43
C GLN A 6 61.75 2.82 -8.47
N ARG A 7 61.24 3.97 -8.93
CA ARG A 7 61.04 5.17 -8.08
C ARG A 7 59.59 5.52 -7.75
N VAL A 8 58.60 4.79 -8.26
CA VAL A 8 57.18 4.96 -7.88
C VAL A 8 56.72 3.90 -6.87
N PHE A 9 57.45 2.79 -6.72
CA PHE A 9 57.06 1.68 -5.82
C PHE A 9 57.48 1.87 -4.35
N TRP A 10 58.26 2.91 -4.02
CA TRP A 10 58.77 3.16 -2.66
C TRP A 10 58.15 4.37 -1.94
N ALA A 11 57.21 5.09 -2.57
CA ALA A 11 56.43 6.14 -1.91
C ALA A 11 55.15 5.61 -1.24
N THR A 12 54.67 4.42 -1.63
CA THR A 12 53.40 3.85 -1.15
C THR A 12 53.55 2.93 0.08
N ILE A 13 54.79 2.63 0.53
CA ILE A 13 55.04 1.70 1.66
C ILE A 13 55.40 2.44 2.97
N ALA A 14 55.60 3.76 2.93
CA ALA A 14 56.04 4.54 4.10
C ALA A 14 54.90 5.15 4.96
N ILE A 15 53.63 4.99 4.55
CA ILE A 15 52.47 5.41 5.37
C ILE A 15 51.86 4.22 6.15
N LEU A 16 52.37 2.99 5.92
CA LEU A 16 51.81 1.76 6.50
C LEU A 16 52.55 1.21 7.74
N ILE A 17 53.56 1.90 8.28
CA ILE A 17 54.36 1.38 9.42
C ILE A 17 54.66 2.46 10.45
N LEU A 18 53.62 3.09 11.02
CA LEU A 18 53.81 3.93 12.20
C LEU A 18 52.62 3.98 13.15
N VAL A 19 51.86 2.89 13.32
CA VAL A 19 51.11 2.63 14.57
C VAL A 19 50.94 1.12 14.76
N MET A 20 51.99 0.42 15.21
CA MET A 20 51.85 -0.89 15.87
C MET A 20 52.68 -0.88 17.15
N GLY A 21 51.99 -0.91 18.29
CA GLY A 21 52.58 -1.04 19.60
C GLY A 21 51.53 -1.26 20.68
N LEU A 22 51.26 -2.54 20.96
CA LEU A 22 50.60 -3.15 22.15
C LEU A 22 49.07 -3.38 22.06
N PRO A 23 48.52 -4.34 22.84
CA PRO A 23 48.58 -5.80 22.68
C PRO A 23 47.17 -6.39 22.40
N LEU A 24 47.12 -7.60 21.83
CA LEU A 24 45.86 -8.33 21.54
C LEU A 24 45.05 -8.64 22.81
N PRO A 25 43.72 -8.45 22.78
CA PRO A 25 42.78 -9.35 23.40
C PRO A 25 41.90 -10.06 22.36
N LEU A 26 41.47 -11.25 22.77
CA LEU A 26 40.64 -12.22 22.07
C LEU A 26 39.32 -11.64 21.56
N GLY A 27 38.79 -12.28 20.52
CA GLY A 27 37.58 -11.91 19.79
C GLY A 27 36.36 -11.61 20.69
N ARG A 28 35.54 -10.67 20.19
CA ARG A 28 34.18 -10.45 20.63
C ARG A 28 33.25 -10.32 19.41
N PRO A 29 31.96 -10.65 19.59
CA PRO A 29 31.00 -10.90 18.53
C PRO A 29 30.54 -9.61 17.86
N TYR A 30 29.96 -9.74 16.66
CA TYR A 30 29.10 -8.72 16.07
C TYR A 30 28.02 -8.34 17.09
N GLY A 31 28.00 -7.08 17.51
CA GLY A 31 26.93 -6.55 18.36
C GLY A 31 25.72 -6.18 17.50
N PRO A 32 24.50 -6.23 18.06
CA PRO A 32 23.30 -5.79 17.39
C PRO A 32 23.37 -4.30 17.08
N VAL A 33 22.84 -3.91 15.92
CA VAL A 33 22.60 -2.52 15.54
C VAL A 33 21.48 -2.00 16.44
N ASN A 34 21.79 -1.03 17.30
CA ASN A 34 20.79 -0.37 18.15
C ASN A 34 19.90 0.53 17.28
N ALA A 35 18.60 0.23 17.21
CA ALA A 35 17.59 1.20 16.79
C ALA A 35 17.44 2.28 17.89
N GLN A 36 17.44 3.56 17.49
CA GLN A 36 17.18 4.69 18.40
C GLN A 36 15.68 5.06 18.33
N PRO A 37 15.02 5.32 19.47
CA PRO A 37 13.63 5.77 19.51
C PRO A 37 13.52 7.28 19.27
N SER A 38 12.50 7.72 18.52
CA SER A 38 12.13 9.14 18.39
C SER A 38 10.97 9.49 19.36
N PRO A 39 10.98 10.65 20.06
CA PRO A 39 10.03 10.95 21.13
C PRO A 39 8.80 11.78 20.68
N ASP A 40 7.66 11.45 21.29
CA ASP A 40 6.45 12.26 21.58
C ASP A 40 5.89 13.23 20.52
N THR A 41 4.62 13.03 20.12
CA THR A 41 3.52 13.93 20.54
C THR A 41 2.14 13.30 20.32
N SER A 42 1.32 13.40 21.37
CA SER A 42 -0.05 12.94 21.52
C SER A 42 -1.06 13.77 20.69
N ALA A 43 -1.79 13.15 19.75
CA ALA A 43 -3.11 13.58 19.31
C ALA A 43 -3.80 12.48 18.48
N VAL A 44 -5.09 12.29 18.76
CA VAL A 44 -6.05 11.29 18.26
C VAL A 44 -6.04 11.08 16.74
N THR A 45 -6.11 9.82 16.28
CA THR A 45 -6.16 9.40 14.87
C THR A 45 -7.41 8.55 14.55
N PRO A 46 -8.17 8.85 13.47
CA PRO A 46 -9.30 8.08 12.94
C PRO A 46 -8.88 6.86 12.10
N VAL A 47 -9.88 6.07 11.70
CA VAL A 47 -9.81 4.80 10.95
C VAL A 47 -8.95 4.88 9.69
N ASP A 48 -7.88 4.12 9.65
CA ASP A 48 -7.13 3.75 8.45
C ASP A 48 -7.77 2.47 7.88
N GLY A 49 -8.20 2.46 6.62
CA GLY A 49 -8.77 1.31 5.91
C GLY A 49 -7.90 0.83 4.75
N SER A 50 -6.64 1.29 4.65
CA SER A 50 -5.65 0.86 3.65
C SER A 50 -5.50 -0.65 3.60
N VAL A 51 -5.58 -1.26 2.41
CA VAL A 51 -4.73 -2.43 2.13
C VAL A 51 -3.30 -1.93 2.23
N ARG A 52 -2.63 -2.21 3.36
CA ARG A 52 -1.20 -1.95 3.47
C ARG A 52 -0.48 -3.11 2.83
N GLU A 53 -0.08 -2.91 1.59
CA GLU A 53 0.96 -3.72 0.98
C GLU A 53 2.25 -3.54 1.81
N VAL A 54 2.51 -4.44 2.76
CA VAL A 54 3.83 -4.55 3.39
C VAL A 54 4.71 -5.30 2.41
N ARG A 55 5.27 -4.59 1.43
CA ARG A 55 6.33 -5.14 0.60
C ARG A 55 7.58 -5.32 1.45
N VAL A 56 7.93 -6.56 1.74
CA VAL A 56 9.33 -6.91 2.01
C VAL A 56 10.06 -6.74 0.68
N LEU A 57 10.89 -5.71 0.58
CA LEU A 57 11.53 -5.33 -0.67
C LEU A 57 12.36 -6.48 -1.26
N GLY A 58 11.93 -6.98 -2.42
CA GLY A 58 12.60 -8.03 -3.19
C GLY A 58 12.06 -9.44 -2.91
N GLN A 59 10.76 -9.65 -2.75
CA GLN A 59 10.16 -10.96 -2.43
C GLN A 59 8.99 -11.30 -3.39
N SER A 60 8.84 -12.58 -3.78
CA SER A 60 7.78 -13.14 -4.63
C SER A 60 7.22 -14.29 -3.82
N VAL A 61 5.95 -14.27 -3.43
CA VAL A 61 5.32 -15.36 -2.66
C VAL A 61 5.32 -16.64 -3.53
N GLY A 62 5.85 -17.75 -3.00
CA GLY A 62 6.23 -18.93 -3.78
C GLY A 62 5.05 -19.59 -4.51
N ASP A 63 5.35 -20.35 -5.57
CA ASP A 63 4.35 -21.15 -6.29
C ASP A 63 3.69 -22.15 -5.30
N PRO A 64 2.35 -22.37 -5.30
CA PRO A 64 1.65 -23.26 -4.38
C PRO A 64 1.95 -24.76 -4.60
N GLY A 65 3.11 -25.09 -5.17
CA GLY A 65 3.60 -26.40 -5.53
C GLY A 65 3.92 -27.30 -4.33
N GLY A 66 2.96 -27.48 -3.44
CA GLY A 66 2.94 -28.50 -2.40
C GLY A 66 3.53 -28.05 -1.07
N TYR A 67 2.63 -27.63 -0.17
CA TYR A 67 2.81 -27.45 1.29
C TYR A 67 3.57 -26.19 1.77
N PRO A 68 2.83 -25.15 2.23
CA PRO A 68 3.39 -24.20 3.21
C PRO A 68 2.42 -23.76 4.35
N PHE A 69 1.43 -24.58 4.70
CA PHE A 69 0.66 -24.45 5.95
C PHE A 69 0.28 -25.86 6.42
N ALA A 70 0.57 -26.23 7.67
CA ALA A 70 -0.37 -27.15 8.30
C ALA A 70 -1.67 -26.44 8.49
N GLY A 71 -2.70 -26.92 7.80
CA GLY A 71 -4.08 -26.62 8.11
C GLY A 71 -4.42 -25.16 7.81
N TRP A 72 -5.49 -24.81 7.14
CA TRP A 72 -6.85 -25.08 7.60
C TRP A 72 -7.12 -24.82 9.13
N TYR A 73 -6.10 -24.61 10.00
CA TYR A 73 -6.18 -24.70 11.48
C TYR A 73 -5.18 -23.81 12.28
N THR A 74 -4.53 -22.81 11.70
CA THR A 74 -3.59 -21.92 12.44
C THR A 74 -4.24 -20.58 12.78
N ASP A 75 -4.30 -20.26 14.08
CA ASP A 75 -4.72 -18.94 14.59
C ASP A 75 -3.52 -17.98 14.47
N SER A 76 -3.53 -17.17 13.42
CA SER A 76 -2.43 -16.26 13.07
C SER A 76 -2.54 -14.88 13.74
N ALA A 77 -3.43 -14.71 14.71
CA ALA A 77 -3.61 -13.47 15.46
C ALA A 77 -3.80 -13.72 16.97
N VAL A 78 -3.15 -12.91 17.80
CA VAL A 78 -3.32 -12.89 19.25
C VAL A 78 -3.41 -11.46 19.76
N VAL A 79 -4.03 -11.27 20.93
CA VAL A 79 -4.12 -9.96 21.60
C VAL A 79 -3.58 -10.07 23.02
N ASP A 80 -2.58 -9.28 23.36
CA ASP A 80 -2.17 -9.05 24.74
C ASP A 80 -3.07 -7.99 25.37
N GLY A 81 -3.99 -8.41 26.23
CA GLY A 81 -4.88 -7.50 26.97
C GLY A 81 -4.18 -6.68 28.06
N SER A 82 -2.87 -6.86 28.31
CA SER A 82 -2.11 -6.07 29.29
C SER A 82 -1.37 -4.89 28.70
N THR A 83 -0.90 -5.02 27.47
CA THR A 83 -0.30 -3.94 26.67
C THR A 83 -1.23 -3.46 25.56
N ASP A 84 -2.46 -3.99 25.56
CA ASP A 84 -3.47 -3.82 24.53
C ASP A 84 -2.86 -3.97 23.13
N THR A 85 -2.10 -5.02 22.88
CA THR A 85 -1.36 -5.20 21.62
C THR A 85 -1.89 -6.38 20.84
N ALA A 86 -2.37 -6.16 19.61
CA ALA A 86 -2.64 -7.24 18.66
C ALA A 86 -1.35 -7.62 17.92
N ILE A 87 -1.10 -8.92 17.77
CA ILE A 87 0.05 -9.46 17.05
C ILE A 87 -0.45 -10.40 15.96
N PHE A 88 0.10 -10.28 14.76
CA PHE A 88 -0.23 -11.09 13.58
C PHE A 88 1.01 -11.79 13.04
N ALA A 89 0.86 -12.97 12.45
CA ALA A 89 1.95 -13.77 11.86
C ALA A 89 1.61 -14.27 10.44
N TRP A 90 2.59 -14.29 9.52
CA TRP A 90 2.42 -14.84 8.17
C TRP A 90 3.74 -15.36 7.56
N VAL A 91 3.66 -16.10 6.44
CA VAL A 91 4.81 -16.64 5.68
C VAL A 91 4.98 -15.87 4.36
N SER A 92 6.21 -15.62 3.91
CA SER A 92 6.52 -14.98 2.61
C SER A 92 7.90 -15.41 2.06
N THR A 93 8.15 -15.33 0.74
CA THR A 93 9.35 -15.87 0.04
C THR A 93 10.20 -14.81 -0.68
N ASP A 94 11.53 -14.93 -0.60
CA ASP A 94 12.49 -13.98 -1.20
C ASP A 94 12.71 -14.16 -2.72
N THR A 95 12.71 -13.07 -3.51
CA THR A 95 13.01 -13.09 -4.97
C THR A 95 14.47 -13.42 -5.28
N GLN A 96 15.38 -13.38 -4.30
CA GLN A 96 16.80 -13.67 -4.52
C GLN A 96 17.18 -15.15 -4.39
N GLY A 97 16.24 -16.07 -4.10
CA GLY A 97 16.63 -17.48 -3.94
C GLY A 97 15.56 -18.58 -3.77
N ASP A 98 14.27 -18.34 -4.00
CA ASP A 98 13.18 -19.33 -3.83
C ASP A 98 13.09 -19.90 -2.39
N ARG A 99 12.98 -19.04 -1.37
CA ARG A 99 13.10 -19.43 0.05
C ARG A 99 12.12 -18.71 0.99
N ASP A 100 11.39 -19.46 1.81
CA ASP A 100 10.28 -19.04 2.70
C ASP A 100 10.76 -18.50 4.07
N ALA A 101 10.08 -17.51 4.64
CA ALA A 101 10.34 -16.93 5.96
C ALA A 101 9.04 -16.57 6.72
N VAL A 102 9.08 -16.62 8.05
CA VAL A 102 7.98 -16.20 8.95
C VAL A 102 8.18 -14.76 9.44
N TYR A 103 7.11 -13.97 9.38
CA TYR A 103 7.08 -12.56 9.78
C TYR A 103 6.01 -12.30 10.85
N LEU A 104 6.26 -11.28 11.69
CA LEU A 104 5.33 -10.80 12.73
C LEU A 104 4.98 -9.32 12.55
N MET A 105 3.79 -8.92 12.98
CA MET A 105 3.35 -7.51 13.04
C MET A 105 2.76 -7.20 14.43
N PHE A 106 3.18 -6.10 15.05
CA PHE A 106 2.77 -5.69 16.40
C PHE A 106 1.98 -4.37 16.37
N MET A 107 0.77 -4.40 16.93
CA MET A 107 -0.21 -3.30 16.86
C MET A 107 -0.75 -2.94 18.24
N ARG A 108 -0.32 -1.80 18.81
CA ARG A 108 -0.80 -1.31 20.12
C ARG A 108 -2.11 -0.52 20.03
N PHE A 109 -2.97 -0.69 21.03
CA PHE A 109 -4.25 0.00 21.18
C PHE A 109 -4.03 1.48 21.43
N GLY A 110 -4.68 2.31 20.62
CA GLY A 110 -4.54 3.76 20.67
C GLY A 110 -3.24 4.32 20.06
N ASP A 111 -2.23 3.48 19.81
CA ASP A 111 -1.02 3.81 19.06
C ASP A 111 -1.20 3.39 17.59
N TRP A 112 -1.74 4.31 16.79
CA TRP A 112 -2.02 4.15 15.36
C TRP A 112 -0.76 4.15 14.47
N ASN A 113 0.41 4.35 15.08
CA ASN A 113 1.67 3.98 14.46
C ASN A 113 1.85 2.49 14.76
N ALA A 114 1.68 1.61 13.77
CA ALA A 114 2.21 0.25 13.87
C ALA A 114 3.59 0.32 14.53
N THR A 115 3.75 -0.27 15.71
CA THR A 115 5.06 -0.38 16.35
C THR A 115 5.88 -1.30 15.46
N LYS A 116 6.62 -0.67 14.54
CA LYS A 116 7.49 -1.22 13.51
C LYS A 116 8.35 -2.33 14.11
N ALA A 117 8.01 -3.57 13.76
CA ALA A 117 8.89 -4.72 13.88
C ALA A 117 8.30 -5.83 12.99
N VAL A 118 8.53 -5.75 11.67
CA VAL A 118 8.50 -6.93 10.80
C VAL A 118 9.78 -7.68 11.09
N GLU A 119 9.70 -8.59 12.06
CA GLU A 119 10.85 -9.38 12.48
C GLU A 119 10.78 -10.73 11.81
N ARG A 120 11.88 -11.12 11.17
CA ARG A 120 12.04 -12.49 10.69
C ARG A 120 12.11 -13.39 11.91
N ALA A 121 11.05 -14.15 12.13
CA ALA A 121 10.97 -15.11 13.22
C ALA A 121 11.66 -16.44 12.88
N ALA A 122 11.76 -16.78 11.59
CA ALA A 122 12.36 -18.02 11.14
C ALA A 122 13.90 -17.99 11.25
N LEU A 123 14.50 -19.07 11.77
CA LEU A 123 15.96 -19.20 11.89
C LEU A 123 16.62 -19.52 10.54
N TRP A 124 15.94 -20.30 9.71
CA TRP A 124 16.37 -20.74 8.39
C TRP A 124 15.45 -20.20 7.29
N GLU A 125 15.86 -20.42 6.06
CA GLU A 125 15.22 -19.89 4.85
C GLU A 125 14.30 -20.92 4.16
N ASP A 126 14.15 -22.13 4.72
CA ASP A 126 13.26 -23.19 4.20
C ASP A 126 12.15 -23.49 5.24
N VAL A 127 11.23 -22.54 5.43
CA VAL A 127 10.07 -22.69 6.32
C VAL A 127 9.08 -23.69 5.70
N VAL A 128 8.72 -24.72 6.47
CA VAL A 128 7.69 -25.71 6.08
C VAL A 128 6.30 -25.22 6.47
N SER A 129 6.18 -24.56 7.63
CA SER A 129 4.91 -24.00 8.10
C SER A 129 5.03 -22.99 9.24
N LEU A 130 4.07 -22.08 9.30
CA LEU A 130 3.68 -21.33 10.50
C LEU A 130 2.67 -22.17 11.30
N ASP A 131 3.01 -22.53 12.54
CA ASP A 131 2.22 -23.51 13.28
C ASP A 131 1.30 -22.89 14.33
N SER A 132 1.80 -21.92 15.11
CA SER A 132 0.99 -21.26 16.15
C SER A 132 1.55 -19.92 16.63
N LEU A 133 0.66 -19.11 17.19
CA LEU A 133 0.96 -17.86 17.88
C LEU A 133 0.33 -17.87 19.28
N ALA A 134 1.11 -17.54 20.31
CA ALA A 134 0.63 -17.49 21.69
C ALA A 134 1.18 -16.26 22.42
N VAL A 135 0.37 -15.64 23.27
CA VAL A 135 0.75 -14.41 23.99
C VAL A 135 0.59 -14.55 25.49
N GLY A 136 1.52 -13.99 26.25
CA GLY A 136 1.46 -13.95 27.71
C GLY A 136 2.78 -13.59 28.37
N GLY A 137 2.72 -13.16 29.63
CA GLY A 137 3.92 -12.73 30.37
C GLY A 137 4.61 -11.49 29.80
N GLY A 138 3.91 -10.70 28.98
CA GLY A 138 4.44 -9.52 28.27
C GLY A 138 5.25 -9.84 27.01
N VAL A 139 5.19 -11.08 26.52
CA VAL A 139 5.85 -11.52 25.28
C VAL A 139 4.88 -12.30 24.40
N VAL A 140 5.18 -12.40 23.13
CA VAL A 140 4.56 -13.29 22.15
C VAL A 140 5.55 -14.37 21.74
N LEU A 141 5.07 -15.59 21.60
CA LEU A 141 5.80 -16.73 21.08
C LEU A 141 5.15 -17.18 19.77
N VAL A 142 5.96 -17.27 18.72
CA VAL A 142 5.59 -17.85 17.43
C VAL A 142 6.32 -19.17 17.26
N THR A 143 5.63 -20.19 16.79
CA THR A 143 6.22 -21.49 16.44
C THR A 143 6.10 -21.76 14.96
N MET A 144 7.15 -22.37 14.42
CA MET A 144 7.25 -22.72 13.01
C MET A 144 8.00 -24.03 12.85
N THR A 145 7.71 -24.73 11.77
CA THR A 145 8.44 -25.91 11.33
C THR A 145 9.38 -25.50 10.21
N GLU A 146 10.67 -25.83 10.32
CA GLU A 146 11.70 -25.45 9.32
C GLU A 146 12.52 -26.68 8.92
N THR A 147 12.94 -26.75 7.65
CA THR A 147 13.89 -27.76 7.17
C THR A 147 15.32 -27.26 7.35
N GLU A 148 16.22 -28.11 7.86
CA GLU A 148 17.65 -27.77 8.00
C GLU A 148 18.27 -27.42 6.64
N PRO A 149 19.31 -26.55 6.58
CA PRO A 149 19.90 -26.08 5.32
C PRO A 149 20.48 -27.16 4.39
N ASP A 150 20.74 -28.37 4.90
CA ASP A 150 21.21 -29.50 4.11
C ASP A 150 20.08 -30.43 3.62
N GLY A 151 18.82 -30.08 3.95
CA GLY A 151 17.61 -30.81 3.58
C GLY A 151 17.44 -32.14 4.30
N SER A 152 18.19 -32.39 5.38
CA SER A 152 18.21 -33.70 6.05
C SER A 152 17.12 -33.89 7.10
N GLN A 153 16.64 -32.81 7.73
CA GLN A 153 15.76 -32.85 8.90
C GLN A 153 14.76 -31.69 8.90
N THR A 154 13.60 -31.89 9.54
CA THR A 154 12.54 -30.89 9.69
C THR A 154 12.20 -30.77 11.18
N ASP A 155 12.42 -29.61 11.79
CA ASP A 155 12.29 -29.44 13.24
C ASP A 155 11.29 -28.34 13.64
N VAL A 156 10.84 -28.37 14.90
CA VAL A 156 10.05 -27.29 15.51
C VAL A 156 10.98 -26.24 16.12
N TYR A 157 10.86 -25.03 15.58
CA TYR A 157 11.50 -23.83 16.08
C TYR A 157 10.49 -22.90 16.74
N ALA A 158 10.98 -22.03 17.63
CA ALA A 158 10.20 -20.92 18.14
C ALA A 158 11.01 -19.65 18.28
N SER A 159 10.31 -18.53 18.18
CA SER A 159 10.85 -17.20 18.41
C SER A 159 9.97 -16.43 19.38
N ILE A 160 10.60 -15.68 20.28
CA ILE A 160 9.97 -14.86 21.29
C ILE A 160 10.29 -13.41 21.04
N PHE A 161 9.26 -12.59 21.10
CA PHE A 161 9.36 -11.15 21.01
C PHE A 161 8.59 -10.55 22.18
N THR A 162 9.05 -9.42 22.72
CA THR A 162 8.21 -8.61 23.60
C THR A 162 7.00 -8.09 22.83
N THR A 163 5.94 -7.68 23.53
CA THR A 163 4.73 -7.17 22.84
C THR A 163 4.92 -5.81 22.15
N ASP A 164 6.07 -5.15 22.31
CA ASP A 164 6.52 -4.04 21.45
C ASP A 164 7.45 -4.46 20.29
N GLY A 165 7.56 -5.77 20.01
CA GLY A 165 8.28 -6.29 18.87
C GLY A 165 9.80 -6.38 19.03
N GLN A 166 10.34 -6.28 20.26
CA GLN A 166 11.77 -6.54 20.47
C GLN A 166 12.03 -8.03 20.50
N HIS A 167 12.94 -8.51 19.66
CA HIS A 167 13.41 -9.89 19.72
C HIS A 167 14.02 -10.23 21.09
N VAL A 168 13.60 -11.36 21.66
CA VAL A 168 14.09 -11.88 22.95
C VAL A 168 14.93 -13.13 22.72
N TRP A 169 14.40 -14.09 21.98
CA TRP A 169 15.02 -15.40 21.81
C TRP A 169 14.50 -16.10 20.56
N SER A 170 15.34 -16.89 19.91
CA SER A 170 14.94 -17.87 18.91
C SER A 170 15.74 -19.14 19.12
N GLY A 171 15.12 -20.29 18.92
CA GLY A 171 15.83 -21.55 19.04
C GLY A 171 14.98 -22.78 18.75
N LEU A 172 15.69 -23.90 18.68
CA LEU A 172 15.16 -25.23 18.49
C LEU A 172 14.35 -25.66 19.72
N VAL A 173 13.07 -25.97 19.54
CA VAL A 173 12.16 -26.44 20.60
C VAL A 173 12.11 -27.96 20.63
N ALA A 174 12.06 -28.60 19.47
CA ALA A 174 12.12 -30.04 19.29
C ALA A 174 13.31 -30.38 18.40
N ASP A 175 14.05 -31.44 18.72
CA ASP A 175 15.22 -31.91 18.00
C ASP A 175 15.15 -33.43 17.98
N ALA A 176 15.11 -34.04 16.81
CA ALA A 176 15.24 -35.48 16.67
C ALA A 176 16.02 -35.86 15.40
N ASP A 177 17.16 -36.53 15.60
CA ASP A 177 17.93 -37.17 14.53
C ASP A 177 17.01 -38.07 13.66
N ASP A 178 16.81 -37.73 12.38
CA ASP A 178 16.06 -38.46 11.32
C ASP A 178 14.50 -38.44 11.37
N VAL A 179 13.84 -37.31 11.68
CA VAL A 179 12.35 -37.25 11.82
C VAL A 179 11.69 -36.11 11.03
N TYR A 180 10.40 -36.28 10.73
CA TYR A 180 9.48 -35.26 10.22
C TYR A 180 8.63 -34.78 11.41
N GLU A 181 9.02 -33.68 12.05
CA GLU A 181 8.20 -32.97 13.02
C GLU A 181 7.15 -32.14 12.27
N GLU A 182 5.88 -32.30 12.67
CA GLU A 182 4.77 -31.57 12.07
C GLU A 182 4.09 -30.69 13.12
N TYR A 183 4.00 -29.39 12.82
CA TYR A 183 2.83 -28.56 13.15
C TYR A 183 2.54 -28.40 14.64
N SER A 184 3.41 -27.64 15.30
CA SER A 184 3.36 -27.36 16.74
C SER A 184 2.19 -26.45 17.18
N LYS A 185 1.73 -26.59 18.42
CA LYS A 185 0.80 -25.64 19.05
C LYS A 185 1.35 -25.11 20.36
N ALA A 186 1.18 -23.81 20.59
CA ALA A 186 1.60 -23.16 21.81
C ALA A 186 0.41 -22.61 22.60
N CYS A 187 0.53 -22.62 23.92
CA CYS A 187 -0.38 -21.88 24.80
C CYS A 187 0.34 -21.32 26.03
N TRP A 188 -0.10 -20.15 26.50
CA TRP A 188 0.44 -19.51 27.70
C TRP A 188 -0.25 -20.00 28.97
N VAL A 189 0.51 -20.38 29.99
CA VAL A 189 -0.03 -20.74 31.31
C VAL A 189 0.43 -19.73 32.38
N PRO A 190 -0.46 -18.83 32.86
CA PRO A 190 -0.09 -17.78 33.82
C PRO A 190 0.55 -18.30 35.10
N GLY A 191 0.03 -19.40 35.67
CA GLY A 191 0.56 -20.02 36.89
C GLY A 191 1.99 -20.56 36.74
N TRP A 192 2.45 -20.79 35.52
CA TRP A 192 3.80 -21.27 35.23
C TRP A 192 4.74 -20.13 34.88
N ASN A 193 4.16 -19.00 34.47
CA ASN A 193 4.87 -17.92 33.80
C ASN A 193 5.72 -18.46 32.63
N ALA A 194 5.13 -19.34 31.81
CA ALA A 194 5.76 -19.99 30.68
C ALA A 194 4.72 -20.39 29.62
N PHE A 195 5.18 -20.50 28.38
CA PHE A 195 4.45 -21.18 27.31
C PHE A 195 4.65 -22.69 27.42
N LEU A 196 3.65 -23.45 27.00
CA LEU A 196 3.79 -24.85 26.63
C LEU A 196 3.75 -24.93 25.11
N VAL A 197 4.81 -25.43 24.49
CA VAL A 197 4.82 -25.79 23.06
C VAL A 197 4.67 -27.31 22.97
N VAL A 198 3.68 -27.77 22.21
CA VAL A 198 3.40 -29.19 21.95
C VAL A 198 3.58 -29.50 20.48
N TRP A 199 4.06 -30.71 20.18
CA TRP A 199 4.26 -31.18 18.81
C TRP A 199 4.12 -32.70 18.76
N TRP A 200 3.89 -33.21 17.56
CA TRP A 200 3.96 -34.65 17.29
C TRP A 200 5.33 -35.02 16.73
N ASN A 201 5.89 -36.14 17.17
CA ASN A 201 7.14 -36.68 16.66
C ASN A 201 6.88 -37.94 15.82
N GLY A 202 7.33 -37.91 14.57
CA GLY A 202 7.10 -38.98 13.61
C GLY A 202 7.96 -40.23 13.75
N LEU A 203 8.97 -40.25 14.63
CA LEU A 203 9.89 -41.39 14.78
C LEU A 203 9.37 -42.40 15.79
N ASP A 204 8.97 -41.91 16.96
CA ASP A 204 8.43 -42.74 18.02
C ASP A 204 6.92 -42.62 18.17
N HIS A 205 6.29 -41.74 17.38
CA HIS A 205 4.84 -41.59 17.28
C HIS A 205 4.24 -41.06 18.59
N HIS A 206 4.91 -40.09 19.22
CA HIS A 206 4.50 -39.51 20.49
C HIS A 206 4.10 -38.04 20.35
N VAL A 207 3.20 -37.58 21.22
CA VAL A 207 2.93 -36.15 21.43
C VAL A 207 3.80 -35.67 22.58
N TYR A 208 4.71 -34.77 22.26
CA TYR A 208 5.60 -34.18 23.23
C TYR A 208 5.20 -32.75 23.54
N GLY A 209 5.64 -32.26 24.69
CA GLY A 209 5.60 -30.85 25.00
C GLY A 209 6.85 -30.39 25.73
N ARG A 210 7.12 -29.09 25.65
CA ARG A 210 8.22 -28.46 26.37
C ARG A 210 7.79 -27.08 26.82
N THR A 211 8.13 -26.74 28.05
CA THR A 211 7.92 -25.38 28.53
C THR A 211 8.96 -24.43 27.95
N VAL A 212 8.53 -23.25 27.54
CA VAL A 212 9.39 -22.17 27.06
C VAL A 212 9.10 -20.94 27.93
N ALA A 213 10.07 -20.54 28.74
CA ALA A 213 9.94 -19.33 29.56
C ALA A 213 9.99 -18.06 28.69
N PRO A 214 9.49 -16.91 29.17
CA PRO A 214 9.54 -15.65 28.43
C PRO A 214 10.94 -15.18 27.98
N ASP A 215 12.00 -15.69 28.61
CA ASP A 215 13.40 -15.41 28.24
C ASP A 215 14.03 -16.45 27.30
N GLY A 216 13.23 -17.41 26.80
CA GLY A 216 13.68 -18.51 25.96
C GLY A 216 14.24 -19.72 26.72
N THR A 217 14.22 -19.72 28.06
CA THR A 217 14.68 -20.87 28.83
C THR A 217 13.78 -22.08 28.57
N LEU A 218 14.37 -23.12 28.00
CA LEU A 218 13.72 -24.39 27.69
C LEU A 218 13.63 -25.30 28.92
N GLY A 219 12.43 -25.82 29.18
CA GLY A 219 12.20 -26.89 30.15
C GLY A 219 12.60 -28.26 29.63
N THR A 220 12.36 -29.29 30.45
CA THR A 220 12.51 -30.69 30.02
C THR A 220 11.38 -31.08 29.08
N VAL A 221 11.66 -31.98 28.13
CA VAL A 221 10.61 -32.61 27.31
C VAL A 221 9.67 -33.41 28.21
N ILE A 222 8.37 -33.26 27.96
CA ILE A 222 7.26 -33.91 28.63
C ILE A 222 6.63 -34.84 27.59
N ASP A 223 6.53 -36.12 27.90
CA ASP A 223 5.75 -37.06 27.11
C ASP A 223 4.27 -36.93 27.51
N ILE A 224 3.45 -36.44 26.58
CA ILE A 224 2.02 -36.19 26.76
C ILE A 224 1.19 -37.34 26.14
N THR A 225 1.86 -38.25 25.43
CA THR A 225 1.26 -39.38 24.75
C THR A 225 0.44 -40.24 25.69
N ASP A 226 -0.65 -40.78 25.16
CA ASP A 226 -1.39 -41.80 25.88
C ASP A 226 -0.72 -43.18 25.80
N THR A 227 0.24 -43.41 26.69
CA THR A 227 0.85 -44.75 26.84
C THR A 227 -0.02 -45.72 27.65
N ASP A 228 -1.02 -45.20 28.39
CA ASP A 228 -1.82 -45.98 29.36
C ASP A 228 -2.84 -46.91 28.69
N SER A 229 -3.27 -46.57 27.46
CA SER A 229 -4.20 -47.35 26.65
C SER A 229 -3.51 -48.42 25.78
N GLY A 230 -2.19 -48.38 25.66
CA GLY A 230 -1.41 -49.30 24.80
C GLY A 230 -1.53 -49.02 23.30
N LEU A 231 -1.94 -47.79 22.93
CA LEU A 231 -2.10 -47.33 21.56
C LEU A 231 -0.77 -46.86 20.95
N THR A 232 -0.61 -46.98 19.64
CA THR A 232 0.50 -46.41 18.85
C THR A 232 -0.08 -45.37 17.90
N LEU A 233 0.34 -44.11 17.99
CA LEU A 233 -0.18 -43.02 17.16
C LEU A 233 0.39 -43.12 15.73
N SER A 234 -0.32 -43.66 14.75
CA SER A 234 0.06 -43.54 13.33
C SER A 234 0.15 -42.05 12.88
N TRP A 235 0.82 -41.78 11.76
CA TRP A 235 0.96 -40.41 11.20
C TRP A 235 -0.38 -39.69 10.91
N ARG A 236 -1.51 -40.41 10.84
CA ARG A 236 -2.85 -39.81 10.70
C ARG A 236 -3.50 -39.49 12.04
N ASP A 237 -2.82 -39.76 13.15
CA ASP A 237 -3.45 -39.87 14.45
C ASP A 237 -3.21 -38.64 15.32
N ALA A 238 -2.30 -37.72 14.99
CA ALA A 238 -2.10 -36.47 15.74
C ALA A 238 -1.88 -35.26 14.82
N ASP A 239 -2.41 -35.32 13.60
CA ASP A 239 -2.40 -34.22 12.62
C ASP A 239 -3.21 -32.99 13.07
N GLN A 240 -3.97 -33.11 14.16
CA GLN A 240 -4.66 -32.03 14.83
C GLN A 240 -4.35 -32.06 16.32
N ILE A 241 -3.75 -30.97 16.79
CA ILE A 241 -3.43 -30.72 18.19
C ILE A 241 -4.01 -29.35 18.56
N LEU A 242 -4.41 -29.20 19.81
CA LEU A 242 -4.92 -27.96 20.38
C LEU A 242 -4.35 -27.80 21.80
N CYS A 243 -3.74 -26.65 22.07
CA CYS A 243 -3.19 -26.28 23.37
C CYS A 243 -4.03 -25.13 23.92
N VAL A 244 -4.65 -25.30 25.09
CA VAL A 244 -5.34 -24.20 25.79
C VAL A 244 -4.69 -23.99 27.15
N GLY A 245 -4.26 -22.76 27.41
CA GLY A 245 -3.73 -22.35 28.70
C GLY A 245 -4.85 -22.10 29.71
N GLY A 246 -4.84 -22.81 30.81
CA GLY A 246 -5.67 -22.53 31.99
C GLY A 246 -4.94 -21.64 32.99
N SER A 247 -5.48 -21.53 34.20
CA SER A 247 -4.88 -20.71 35.25
C SER A 247 -3.55 -21.28 35.75
N ASP A 248 -3.49 -22.59 35.99
CA ASP A 248 -2.35 -23.31 36.55
C ASP A 248 -2.02 -24.61 35.79
N LYS A 249 -2.78 -24.93 34.74
CA LYS A 249 -2.60 -26.13 33.90
C LYS A 249 -2.80 -25.81 32.43
N ALA A 250 -2.15 -26.55 31.55
CA ALA A 250 -2.50 -26.55 30.13
C ALA A 250 -3.38 -27.76 29.81
N LEU A 251 -4.39 -27.57 28.97
CA LEU A 251 -5.13 -28.66 28.34
C LEU A 251 -4.56 -28.89 26.94
N VAL A 252 -4.07 -30.10 26.71
CA VAL A 252 -3.58 -30.53 25.40
C VAL A 252 -4.58 -31.54 24.87
N VAL A 253 -5.17 -31.22 23.72
CA VAL A 253 -6.13 -32.06 23.02
C VAL A 253 -5.53 -32.48 21.70
N TYR A 254 -5.64 -33.75 21.35
CA TYR A 254 -5.14 -34.27 20.08
C TYR A 254 -6.07 -35.38 19.60
N ARG A 255 -6.10 -35.60 18.29
CA ARG A 255 -6.77 -36.78 17.74
C ARG A 255 -6.00 -38.04 18.11
N TYR A 256 -6.60 -39.21 17.91
CA TYR A 256 -5.90 -40.48 17.91
C TYR A 256 -6.72 -41.50 17.13
N LEU A 257 -6.06 -42.47 16.49
CA LEU A 257 -6.74 -43.62 15.92
C LEU A 257 -6.89 -44.67 17.01
N ASP A 258 -8.13 -45.09 17.25
CA ASP A 258 -8.40 -46.14 18.21
C ASP A 258 -8.09 -47.54 17.65
N SER A 259 -8.32 -48.58 18.46
CA SER A 259 -8.08 -49.96 18.04
C SER A 259 -9.05 -50.46 16.96
N ASP A 260 -10.17 -49.79 16.77
CA ASP A 260 -11.21 -50.13 15.79
C ASP A 260 -10.97 -49.41 14.43
N GLY A 261 -10.04 -48.45 14.40
CA GLY A 261 -9.62 -47.72 13.19
C GLY A 261 -10.39 -46.44 12.96
N ASP A 262 -11.08 -45.93 13.99
CA ASP A 262 -11.81 -44.67 13.96
C ASP A 262 -11.00 -43.58 14.69
N LEU A 263 -11.06 -42.35 14.18
CA LEU A 263 -10.34 -41.21 14.76
C LEU A 263 -11.18 -40.58 15.86
N GLY A 264 -10.75 -40.72 17.12
CA GLY A 264 -11.34 -40.07 18.29
C GLY A 264 -10.59 -38.82 18.74
N THR A 265 -11.07 -38.16 19.80
CA THR A 265 -10.40 -37.00 20.42
C THR A 265 -10.07 -37.23 21.88
N SER A 266 -8.84 -36.91 22.26
CA SER A 266 -8.27 -37.16 23.58
C SER A 266 -7.67 -35.92 24.17
N ALA A 267 -7.72 -35.81 25.50
CA ALA A 267 -7.13 -34.72 26.23
C ALA A 267 -6.25 -35.17 27.41
N ARG A 268 -5.26 -34.34 27.72
CA ARG A 268 -4.39 -34.42 28.89
C ARG A 268 -4.24 -33.05 29.53
N PHE A 269 -4.26 -33.02 30.85
CA PHE A 269 -3.81 -31.85 31.60
C PHE A 269 -2.32 -31.99 31.87
N VAL A 270 -1.57 -30.97 31.49
CA VAL A 270 -0.15 -30.85 31.78
C VAL A 270 0.00 -29.92 32.98
N ARG A 271 0.96 -30.20 33.87
CA ARG A 271 1.31 -29.38 35.05
C ARG A 271 2.71 -28.80 34.93
N SER A 272 3.02 -27.76 35.72
CA SER A 272 4.33 -27.10 35.73
C SER A 272 5.51 -27.99 36.09
N ASP A 273 5.27 -29.09 36.82
CA ASP A 273 6.30 -30.07 37.17
C ASP A 273 6.54 -31.12 36.09
N GLY A 274 5.85 -31.01 34.93
CA GLY A 274 5.91 -31.97 33.82
C GLY A 274 5.04 -33.20 34.03
N SER A 275 4.28 -33.30 35.13
CA SER A 275 3.33 -34.40 35.29
C SER A 275 2.08 -34.19 34.44
N VAL A 276 1.62 -35.26 33.81
CA VAL A 276 0.40 -35.29 33.00
C VAL A 276 -0.73 -36.00 33.75
N SER A 277 -1.98 -35.61 33.50
CA SER A 277 -3.15 -36.30 34.05
C SER A 277 -3.32 -37.70 33.46
N ALA A 278 -4.26 -38.45 34.05
CA ALA A 278 -4.83 -39.59 33.34
C ALA A 278 -5.53 -39.11 32.06
N TYR A 279 -5.73 -40.06 31.15
CA TYR A 279 -6.46 -39.88 29.90
C TYR A 279 -7.90 -39.41 30.11
N VAL A 280 -8.33 -38.46 29.27
CA VAL A 280 -9.74 -38.06 29.12
C VAL A 280 -10.15 -38.17 27.66
N SER A 281 -11.11 -39.05 27.35
CA SER A 281 -11.78 -39.06 26.03
C SER A 281 -12.67 -37.83 25.97
N VAL A 282 -12.35 -36.89 25.07
CA VAL A 282 -13.11 -35.65 24.88
C VAL A 282 -14.42 -35.99 24.18
N TYR A 283 -14.30 -36.69 23.06
CA TYR A 283 -15.41 -37.28 22.33
C TYR A 283 -14.88 -38.38 21.42
N ASP A 284 -15.59 -39.50 21.39
CA ASP A 284 -15.28 -40.66 20.57
C ASP A 284 -16.60 -41.39 20.27
N TYR A 285 -16.99 -41.41 18.99
CA TYR A 285 -18.17 -42.15 18.55
C TYR A 285 -17.76 -43.14 17.45
N PHE A 286 -17.75 -44.43 17.81
CA PHE A 286 -17.40 -45.62 17.01
C PHE A 286 -17.96 -45.75 15.57
N ALA A 287 -18.75 -44.80 15.08
CA ALA A 287 -19.33 -44.80 13.74
C ALA A 287 -19.07 -43.50 12.96
N SER A 288 -18.22 -42.62 13.48
CA SER A 288 -17.83 -41.37 12.83
C SER A 288 -16.39 -40.98 13.16
N GLU A 289 -15.70 -40.36 12.21
CA GLU A 289 -14.42 -39.70 12.49
C GLU A 289 -14.67 -38.37 13.22
N GLU A 290 -13.87 -38.12 14.25
CA GLU A 290 -13.82 -36.85 14.96
C GLU A 290 -12.75 -35.90 14.41
N VAL A 291 -13.08 -34.61 14.41
CA VAL A 291 -12.22 -33.51 13.97
C VAL A 291 -12.21 -32.45 15.07
N LEU A 292 -11.03 -31.94 15.44
CA LEU A 292 -10.93 -30.84 16.39
C LEU A 292 -11.32 -29.53 15.72
N GLY A 293 -11.97 -28.64 16.48
CA GLY A 293 -12.20 -27.26 16.03
C GLY A 293 -10.91 -26.45 15.97
N VAL A 294 -10.98 -25.32 15.28
CA VAL A 294 -9.83 -24.46 14.94
C VAL A 294 -9.20 -23.83 16.19
N ARG A 295 -10.03 -23.42 17.15
CA ARG A 295 -9.58 -22.75 18.37
C ARG A 295 -10.44 -23.14 19.57
N GLY A 296 -9.77 -23.40 20.70
CA GLY A 296 -10.40 -23.63 22.00
C GLY A 296 -10.27 -22.41 22.90
N ALA A 297 -11.02 -22.39 24.00
CA ALA A 297 -11.08 -21.25 24.90
C ALA A 297 -11.04 -21.67 26.37
N TYR A 298 -10.61 -20.76 27.26
CA TYR A 298 -10.61 -20.96 28.70
C TYR A 298 -11.34 -19.81 29.39
N LEU A 299 -12.25 -20.15 30.31
CA LEU A 299 -12.96 -19.17 31.14
C LEU A 299 -13.24 -19.77 32.52
N SER A 300 -12.86 -19.04 33.57
CA SER A 300 -13.25 -19.31 34.95
C SER A 300 -13.04 -20.76 35.44
N GLY A 301 -11.91 -21.39 35.08
CA GLY A 301 -11.59 -22.77 35.49
C GLY A 301 -12.14 -23.86 34.57
N TYR A 302 -12.70 -23.48 33.41
CA TYR A 302 -13.24 -24.38 32.42
C TYR A 302 -12.60 -24.16 31.06
N PHE A 303 -12.35 -25.25 30.36
CA PHE A 303 -11.87 -25.28 28.98
C PHE A 303 -13.03 -25.66 28.08
N LEU A 304 -13.23 -24.95 26.98
CA LEU A 304 -14.15 -25.32 25.90
C LEU A 304 -13.37 -25.81 24.69
N VAL A 305 -13.69 -27.02 24.24
CA VAL A 305 -13.07 -27.69 23.09
C VAL A 305 -14.15 -27.93 22.04
N PRO A 306 -14.18 -27.16 20.94
CA PRO A 306 -15.06 -27.44 19.82
C PRO A 306 -14.58 -28.68 19.05
N PHE A 307 -15.52 -29.44 18.49
CA PHE A 307 -15.23 -30.61 17.66
C PHE A 307 -16.34 -30.88 16.63
N LEU A 308 -16.01 -31.65 15.60
CA LEU A 308 -16.97 -32.28 14.70
C LEU A 308 -16.99 -33.78 14.94
N SER A 309 -18.16 -34.40 14.84
CA SER A 309 -18.32 -35.86 14.83
C SER A 309 -19.17 -36.25 13.63
N GLY A 310 -18.54 -36.82 12.59
CA GLY A 310 -19.22 -37.20 11.35
C GLY A 310 -19.91 -36.02 10.65
N GLY A 311 -19.30 -34.83 10.69
CA GLY A 311 -19.83 -33.58 10.15
C GLY A 311 -20.73 -32.80 11.11
N LYS A 312 -20.97 -33.28 12.34
CA LYS A 312 -21.83 -32.60 13.32
C LYS A 312 -21.04 -31.74 14.28
N VAL A 313 -21.45 -30.49 14.41
CA VAL A 313 -20.81 -29.52 15.30
C VAL A 313 -21.20 -29.77 16.75
N GLY A 314 -20.20 -29.82 17.62
CA GLY A 314 -20.36 -29.90 19.08
C GLY A 314 -19.22 -29.23 19.83
N TYR A 315 -19.35 -29.17 21.15
CA TYR A 315 -18.29 -28.74 22.05
C TYR A 315 -18.29 -29.57 23.34
N ALA A 316 -17.11 -29.76 23.89
CA ALA A 316 -16.87 -30.37 25.18
C ALA A 316 -16.34 -29.31 26.16
N VAL A 317 -16.71 -29.44 27.42
CA VAL A 317 -16.24 -28.60 28.51
C VAL A 317 -15.48 -29.48 29.49
N LEU A 318 -14.27 -29.09 29.85
CA LEU A 318 -13.45 -29.77 30.84
C LEU A 318 -13.15 -28.83 32.00
N SER A 319 -13.17 -29.33 33.23
CA SER A 319 -12.86 -28.52 34.41
C SER A 319 -11.39 -28.67 34.79
N GLU A 320 -10.69 -27.55 34.96
CA GLU A 320 -9.32 -27.51 35.44
C GLU A 320 -9.16 -28.18 36.83
N SER A 321 -10.23 -28.21 37.63
CA SER A 321 -10.25 -28.81 38.96
C SER A 321 -10.50 -30.33 38.96
N SER A 322 -11.06 -30.87 37.88
CA SER A 322 -11.54 -32.26 37.77
C SER A 322 -11.00 -32.89 36.49
N GLU A 323 -9.75 -33.34 36.55
CA GLU A 323 -8.95 -33.76 35.39
C GLU A 323 -9.21 -35.19 34.90
N ASP A 324 -10.26 -35.85 35.40
CA ASP A 324 -10.54 -37.28 35.16
C ASP A 324 -11.70 -37.53 34.19
N ARG A 325 -12.35 -36.48 33.70
CA ARG A 325 -13.57 -36.59 32.88
C ARG A 325 -13.86 -35.32 32.08
N VAL A 326 -14.68 -35.47 31.06
CA VAL A 326 -15.41 -34.36 30.46
C VAL A 326 -16.52 -33.90 31.40
N TYR A 327 -16.59 -32.59 31.64
CA TYR A 327 -17.56 -31.97 32.54
C TYR A 327 -18.93 -31.82 31.87
N TYR A 328 -18.95 -31.43 30.59
CA TYR A 328 -20.14 -31.32 29.77
C TYR A 328 -19.80 -31.59 28.30
N THR A 329 -20.74 -32.17 27.56
CA THR A 329 -20.66 -32.30 26.09
C THR A 329 -22.00 -31.84 25.54
N SER A 330 -21.97 -31.00 24.50
CA SER A 330 -23.19 -30.56 23.82
C SER A 330 -23.93 -31.79 23.24
N TYR A 331 -25.10 -32.10 23.79
CA TYR A 331 -25.97 -33.13 23.22
C TYR A 331 -27.46 -32.75 23.39
N PRO A 332 -28.29 -32.76 22.32
CA PRO A 332 -27.94 -33.13 20.95
C PRO A 332 -26.93 -32.18 20.29
N PHE A 333 -26.28 -32.65 19.22
CA PHE A 333 -25.40 -31.82 18.39
C PHE A 333 -26.10 -30.56 17.88
N LEU A 334 -25.31 -29.55 17.56
CA LEU A 334 -25.79 -28.22 17.17
C LEU A 334 -26.34 -28.20 15.73
N GLY A 335 -25.90 -29.15 14.89
CA GLY A 335 -26.26 -29.29 13.48
C GLY A 335 -25.11 -29.90 12.68
N ASP A 336 -25.33 -30.15 11.40
CA ASP A 336 -24.28 -30.47 10.43
C ASP A 336 -23.52 -29.18 10.05
N GLY A 337 -22.18 -29.23 9.96
CA GLY A 337 -21.35 -28.08 9.68
C GLY A 337 -19.84 -28.33 9.77
N ARG A 338 -19.08 -27.26 9.61
CA ARG A 338 -17.61 -27.26 9.53
C ARG A 338 -16.97 -26.03 10.17
N HIS A 339 -15.66 -26.11 10.39
CA HIS A 339 -14.80 -25.04 10.90
C HIS A 339 -15.26 -24.37 12.22
N PRO A 340 -15.51 -25.12 13.31
CA PRO A 340 -15.92 -24.51 14.56
C PRO A 340 -14.75 -23.77 15.24
N TYR A 341 -14.96 -22.51 15.61
CA TYR A 341 -13.97 -21.61 16.20
C TYR A 341 -14.53 -21.00 17.50
N ALA A 342 -13.79 -21.11 18.61
CA ALA A 342 -14.23 -20.62 19.91
C ALA A 342 -13.30 -19.56 20.51
N ILE A 343 -13.91 -18.56 21.15
CA ILE A 343 -13.23 -17.57 22.00
C ILE A 343 -13.92 -17.49 23.38
N SER A 344 -13.24 -16.91 24.35
CA SER A 344 -13.84 -16.51 25.63
C SER A 344 -14.13 -15.01 25.64
N ALA A 345 -15.34 -14.63 26.02
CA ALA A 345 -15.65 -13.30 26.55
C ALA A 345 -15.60 -13.35 28.09
N GLU A 346 -15.93 -12.25 28.77
CA GLU A 346 -15.75 -12.12 30.22
C GLU A 346 -16.66 -13.02 31.05
N ASP A 347 -17.83 -13.35 30.52
CA ASP A 347 -18.89 -14.09 31.23
C ASP A 347 -19.43 -15.28 30.44
N ARG A 348 -18.88 -15.60 29.26
CA ARG A 348 -19.30 -16.72 28.41
C ARG A 348 -18.24 -17.17 27.42
N PHE A 349 -18.50 -18.30 26.78
CA PHE A 349 -17.81 -18.65 25.53
C PHE A 349 -18.64 -18.23 24.33
N VAL A 350 -17.96 -17.92 23.24
CA VAL A 350 -18.57 -17.66 21.93
C VAL A 350 -18.06 -18.71 20.97
N LEU A 351 -18.98 -19.37 20.26
CA LEU A 351 -18.69 -20.40 19.27
C LEU A 351 -19.28 -19.97 17.92
N THR A 352 -18.47 -20.06 16.87
CA THR A 352 -18.91 -19.82 15.48
C THR A 352 -18.57 -21.00 14.58
N TRP A 353 -19.37 -21.27 13.55
CA TRP A 353 -19.16 -22.34 12.57
C TRP A 353 -19.93 -22.08 11.26
N VAL A 354 -19.60 -22.84 10.21
CA VAL A 354 -20.36 -22.88 8.95
C VAL A 354 -21.36 -24.04 8.99
N SER A 355 -22.63 -23.76 8.77
CA SER A 355 -23.74 -24.71 8.86
C SER A 355 -24.01 -25.37 7.51
N ASP A 356 -23.79 -26.68 7.42
CA ASP A 356 -24.12 -27.48 6.24
C ASP A 356 -25.65 -27.71 6.14
N ASP A 357 -26.34 -27.72 7.27
CA ASP A 357 -27.82 -27.79 7.35
C ASP A 357 -28.51 -26.61 6.65
N ASN A 358 -27.82 -25.48 6.52
CA ASN A 358 -28.36 -24.22 6.02
C ASN A 358 -27.54 -23.73 4.82
N ASN A 359 -27.20 -24.61 3.88
CA ASN A 359 -26.56 -24.20 2.62
C ASN A 359 -25.23 -23.44 2.77
N GLY A 360 -24.46 -23.68 3.84
CA GLY A 360 -23.18 -23.01 4.08
C GLY A 360 -23.28 -21.72 4.89
N ASP A 361 -24.39 -21.48 5.61
CA ASP A 361 -24.55 -20.27 6.41
C ASP A 361 -23.63 -20.20 7.64
N VAL A 362 -23.14 -19.01 7.99
CA VAL A 362 -22.37 -18.82 9.22
C VAL A 362 -23.30 -18.66 10.44
N VAL A 363 -22.99 -19.38 11.52
CA VAL A 363 -23.75 -19.36 12.77
C VAL A 363 -22.85 -18.94 13.93
N VAL A 364 -23.34 -18.05 14.79
CA VAL A 364 -22.63 -17.58 15.99
C VAL A 364 -23.49 -17.80 17.22
N GLY A 365 -22.92 -18.33 18.31
CA GLY A 365 -23.65 -18.59 19.54
C GLY A 365 -22.88 -18.29 20.82
N ASN A 366 -23.64 -17.87 21.85
CA ASN A 366 -23.17 -17.74 23.22
C ASN A 366 -23.38 -19.06 23.95
N VAL A 367 -22.35 -19.57 24.63
CA VAL A 367 -22.43 -20.72 25.55
C VAL A 367 -22.37 -20.19 26.98
N ASP A 368 -23.47 -20.34 27.71
CA ASP A 368 -23.61 -19.86 29.09
C ASP A 368 -22.86 -20.77 30.07
N PRO A 369 -21.81 -20.31 30.80
CA PRO A 369 -21.09 -21.14 31.76
C PRO A 369 -21.94 -21.61 32.96
N ALA A 370 -23.13 -21.02 33.19
CA ALA A 370 -24.04 -21.44 34.25
C ALA A 370 -24.84 -22.71 33.89
N THR A 371 -25.19 -22.90 32.62
CA THR A 371 -26.02 -24.02 32.14
C THR A 371 -25.30 -24.94 31.16
N TRP A 372 -24.27 -24.42 30.50
CA TRP A 372 -23.58 -24.98 29.34
C TRP A 372 -24.45 -25.09 28.09
N ASP A 373 -25.63 -24.47 28.09
CA ASP A 373 -26.49 -24.40 26.92
C ASP A 373 -26.02 -23.28 25.98
N MET A 374 -26.21 -23.49 24.68
CA MET A 374 -25.87 -22.52 23.66
C MET A 374 -27.13 -21.83 23.10
N SER A 375 -27.05 -20.51 22.93
CA SER A 375 -28.03 -19.72 22.18
C SER A 375 -27.36 -19.07 20.98
N SER A 376 -27.85 -19.34 19.76
CA SER A 376 -27.21 -18.91 18.51
C SER A 376 -28.12 -18.15 17.56
N VAL A 377 -27.49 -17.47 16.60
CA VAL A 377 -28.09 -16.77 15.47
C VAL A 377 -27.38 -17.15 14.17
N THR A 378 -28.13 -17.34 13.09
CA THR A 378 -27.59 -17.50 11.73
C THR A 378 -27.41 -16.12 11.10
N VAL A 379 -26.23 -15.84 10.55
CA VAL A 379 -25.82 -14.49 10.10
C VAL A 379 -26.06 -14.26 8.61
N GLU A 380 -25.60 -15.15 7.74
CA GLU A 380 -25.84 -15.11 6.29
C GLU A 380 -26.73 -16.27 5.87
N SER A 381 -27.51 -16.15 4.79
CA SER A 381 -28.42 -17.22 4.31
C SER A 381 -28.26 -17.63 2.82
N THR A 382 -27.24 -17.13 2.12
CA THR A 382 -27.22 -17.11 0.64
C THR A 382 -25.86 -17.36 -0.04
N ALA A 383 -24.77 -17.56 0.70
CA ALA A 383 -23.47 -17.89 0.11
C ALA A 383 -23.31 -19.41 0.00
N ASP A 384 -23.15 -19.95 -1.23
CA ASP A 384 -23.00 -21.39 -1.45
C ASP A 384 -21.66 -21.94 -0.92
N TYR A 385 -20.69 -21.06 -0.60
CA TYR A 385 -19.33 -21.40 -0.21
C TYR A 385 -18.77 -20.51 0.92
N ALA A 386 -19.37 -20.54 2.11
CA ALA A 386 -18.76 -19.92 3.29
C ALA A 386 -17.67 -20.82 3.92
N GLU A 387 -16.56 -20.23 4.34
CA GLU A 387 -15.46 -20.89 5.05
C GLU A 387 -14.83 -19.97 6.11
N HIS A 388 -14.09 -20.56 7.05
CA HIS A 388 -13.29 -19.86 8.07
C HIS A 388 -14.03 -18.73 8.81
N PRO A 389 -15.11 -19.04 9.56
CA PRO A 389 -15.75 -18.04 10.38
C PRO A 389 -14.88 -17.75 11.62
N ILE A 390 -14.41 -16.52 11.75
CA ILE A 390 -13.53 -16.04 12.81
C ILE A 390 -14.26 -14.92 13.54
N VAL A 391 -14.23 -14.94 14.87
CA VAL A 391 -14.93 -13.97 15.71
C VAL A 391 -13.97 -13.34 16.73
N ALA A 392 -14.11 -12.03 16.94
CA ALA A 392 -13.45 -11.28 18.00
C ALA A 392 -14.47 -10.47 18.81
N HIS A 393 -14.26 -10.35 20.12
CA HIS A 393 -15.12 -9.59 21.03
C HIS A 393 -14.48 -8.26 21.41
N ASP A 394 -15.25 -7.17 21.30
CA ASP A 394 -14.94 -5.91 21.95
C ASP A 394 -15.69 -5.80 23.30
N PRO A 395 -14.99 -5.97 24.42
CA PRO A 395 -15.59 -5.88 25.76
C PRO A 395 -16.10 -4.46 26.10
N THR A 396 -15.58 -3.43 25.43
CA THR A 396 -15.92 -2.04 25.74
C THR A 396 -17.19 -1.60 25.02
N ALA A 397 -17.32 -1.93 23.73
CA ALA A 397 -18.55 -1.71 22.97
C ALA A 397 -19.65 -2.72 23.28
N GLY A 398 -19.28 -3.91 23.77
CA GLY A 398 -20.21 -5.03 23.95
C GLY A 398 -20.66 -5.58 22.61
N GLU A 399 -19.77 -5.63 21.62
CA GLU A 399 -20.03 -6.12 20.28
C GLU A 399 -19.00 -7.17 19.85
N TYR A 400 -19.41 -8.05 18.94
CA TYR A 400 -18.57 -9.01 18.25
C TYR A 400 -18.45 -8.59 16.79
N LEU A 401 -17.24 -8.66 16.24
CA LEU A 401 -17.06 -8.72 14.79
C LEU A 401 -16.89 -10.18 14.38
N LEU A 402 -17.72 -10.61 13.43
CA LEU A 402 -17.61 -11.88 12.74
C LEU A 402 -17.10 -11.61 11.32
N VAL A 403 -16.07 -12.34 10.90
CA VAL A 403 -15.52 -12.33 9.55
C VAL A 403 -15.48 -13.76 9.02
N TRP A 404 -15.76 -13.95 7.73
CA TRP A 404 -15.64 -15.24 7.06
C TRP A 404 -15.24 -15.07 5.60
N THR A 405 -14.76 -16.15 5.00
CA THR A 405 -14.61 -16.26 3.55
C THR A 405 -15.96 -16.64 2.97
N GLY A 406 -16.49 -15.94 1.97
CA GLY A 406 -17.80 -16.27 1.39
C GLY A 406 -17.84 -16.02 -0.11
N GLY A 407 -18.34 -17.00 -0.87
CA GLY A 407 -18.34 -16.95 -2.33
C GLY A 407 -19.60 -17.50 -3.02
N SER A 408 -19.79 -17.10 -4.28
CA SER A 408 -20.86 -17.61 -5.17
C SER A 408 -20.50 -18.91 -5.88
N SER A 409 -19.21 -19.20 -6.04
CA SER A 409 -18.71 -20.43 -6.64
C SER A 409 -17.31 -20.77 -6.10
N PRO A 410 -16.81 -22.02 -6.27
CA PRO A 410 -15.46 -22.37 -5.83
C PRO A 410 -14.41 -21.54 -6.57
N GLY A 411 -13.58 -20.80 -5.82
CA GLY A 411 -12.62 -19.86 -6.41
C GLY A 411 -13.25 -18.54 -6.86
N GLU A 412 -14.42 -18.19 -6.31
CA GLU A 412 -15.05 -16.86 -6.32
C GLU A 412 -15.33 -16.40 -4.87
N TYR A 413 -14.30 -16.25 -4.04
CA TYR A 413 -14.38 -15.90 -2.62
C TYR A 413 -14.20 -14.40 -2.35
N ASP A 414 -15.02 -13.86 -1.47
CA ASP A 414 -14.86 -12.54 -0.86
C ASP A 414 -14.56 -12.69 0.65
N VAL A 415 -13.98 -11.67 1.26
CA VAL A 415 -14.02 -11.54 2.72
C VAL A 415 -15.35 -10.88 3.11
N ARG A 416 -16.14 -11.56 3.91
CA ARG A 416 -17.46 -11.12 4.39
C ARG A 416 -17.40 -10.76 5.87
N TYR A 417 -18.29 -9.90 6.33
CA TYR A 417 -18.36 -9.51 7.73
C TYR A 417 -19.78 -9.25 8.25
N ALA A 418 -19.93 -9.33 9.58
CA ALA A 418 -21.12 -8.92 10.31
C ALA A 418 -20.75 -8.47 11.73
N VAL A 419 -21.51 -7.52 12.26
CA VAL A 419 -21.38 -7.04 13.65
C VAL A 419 -22.53 -7.61 14.46
N LEU A 420 -22.24 -8.15 15.64
CA LEU A 420 -23.24 -8.72 16.54
C LEU A 420 -23.15 -8.09 17.94
N SER A 421 -24.28 -7.70 18.51
CA SER A 421 -24.35 -7.29 19.92
C SER A 421 -24.16 -8.46 20.88
N ALA A 422 -23.26 -8.30 21.85
CA ALA A 422 -23.05 -9.20 22.96
C ALA A 422 -24.17 -9.02 24.01
N ARG A 423 -25.26 -9.78 23.85
CA ARG A 423 -26.39 -9.77 24.80
C ARG A 423 -26.03 -10.47 26.12
N ASN A 424 -26.98 -10.97 26.91
CA ASN A 424 -26.66 -11.80 28.08
C ASN A 424 -26.19 -13.22 27.65
N PRO A 425 -25.45 -13.96 28.51
CA PRO A 425 -24.94 -15.30 28.17
C PRO A 425 -26.03 -16.29 27.75
N ASP A 426 -27.24 -16.13 28.29
CA ASP A 426 -28.41 -16.97 28.05
C ASP A 426 -29.22 -16.58 26.79
N GLN A 427 -28.74 -15.61 26.01
CA GLN A 427 -29.41 -15.12 24.80
C GLN A 427 -28.52 -15.23 23.58
N ALA A 428 -29.16 -15.48 22.43
CA ALA A 428 -28.48 -15.43 21.15
C ALA A 428 -27.89 -14.03 20.91
N PRO A 429 -26.69 -13.93 20.30
CA PRO A 429 -26.20 -12.67 19.75
C PRO A 429 -27.25 -12.08 18.80
N ALA A 430 -27.33 -10.75 18.71
CA ALA A 430 -28.19 -10.11 17.72
C ALA A 430 -27.35 -9.32 16.72
N ILE A 431 -27.61 -9.52 15.44
CA ILE A 431 -26.93 -8.84 14.33
C ILE A 431 -27.21 -7.34 14.42
N SER A 432 -26.16 -6.55 14.66
CA SER A 432 -26.17 -5.09 14.70
C SER A 432 -26.08 -4.52 13.27
N SER A 433 -25.21 -5.08 12.43
CA SER A 433 -25.03 -4.72 11.01
C SER A 433 -24.45 -5.88 10.18
N GLY A 434 -24.55 -5.80 8.85
CA GLY A 434 -24.23 -6.91 7.94
C GLY A 434 -25.34 -7.98 7.87
N PRO A 435 -25.11 -9.13 7.23
CA PRO A 435 -23.88 -9.51 6.53
C PRO A 435 -23.61 -8.60 5.32
N ASP A 436 -22.36 -8.24 5.08
CA ASP A 436 -21.94 -7.45 3.92
C ASP A 436 -20.53 -7.87 3.47
N THR A 437 -20.11 -7.44 2.29
CA THR A 437 -18.76 -7.72 1.78
C THR A 437 -17.76 -6.73 2.36
N LEU A 438 -16.72 -7.25 3.01
CA LEU A 438 -15.61 -6.46 3.52
C LEU A 438 -14.54 -6.23 2.45
N VAL A 439 -14.16 -7.29 1.73
CA VAL A 439 -13.19 -7.25 0.64
C VAL A 439 -13.78 -8.03 -0.53
N SER A 440 -13.84 -7.39 -1.71
CA SER A 440 -14.27 -8.01 -2.96
C SER A 440 -13.37 -7.55 -4.10
N ASP A 441 -12.60 -8.45 -4.71
CA ASP A 441 -11.90 -8.20 -5.96
C ASP A 441 -11.84 -9.45 -6.85
N GLN A 442 -12.89 -9.68 -7.62
CA GLN A 442 -12.99 -10.78 -8.61
C GLN A 442 -13.01 -12.22 -8.08
N GLY A 443 -12.98 -12.41 -6.76
CA GLY A 443 -13.44 -13.65 -6.12
C GLY A 443 -12.34 -14.62 -5.72
N ASP A 444 -11.29 -14.20 -5.06
CA ASP A 444 -10.27 -15.12 -4.56
C ASP A 444 -9.64 -14.66 -3.26
N GLN A 445 -10.47 -14.07 -2.39
CA GLN A 445 -10.05 -13.52 -1.12
C GLN A 445 -10.46 -14.46 0.02
N VAL A 446 -9.50 -14.85 0.87
CA VAL A 446 -9.70 -15.81 1.98
C VAL A 446 -9.33 -15.17 3.31
N ALA A 447 -10.28 -15.11 4.24
CA ALA A 447 -10.04 -14.63 5.61
C ALA A 447 -9.18 -15.63 6.41
N ASP A 448 -8.11 -15.14 7.04
CA ASP A 448 -7.16 -15.96 7.82
C ASP A 448 -7.11 -15.59 9.31
N ALA A 449 -7.26 -14.31 9.66
CA ALA A 449 -7.20 -13.89 11.07
C ALA A 449 -8.03 -12.65 11.38
N LEU A 450 -8.45 -12.53 12.63
CA LEU A 450 -9.19 -11.37 13.14
C LEU A 450 -8.73 -11.03 14.56
N GLY A 451 -8.42 -9.75 14.79
CA GLY A 451 -8.04 -9.25 16.11
C GLY A 451 -8.73 -7.93 16.47
N LEU A 452 -9.09 -7.76 17.74
CA LEU A 452 -9.49 -6.47 18.28
C LEU A 452 -8.24 -5.60 18.47
N VAL A 453 -8.22 -4.40 17.89
CA VAL A 453 -7.08 -3.47 17.97
C VAL A 453 -7.42 -2.18 18.71
N ALA A 454 -8.70 -1.83 18.81
CA ALA A 454 -9.24 -0.80 19.70
C ALA A 454 -10.75 -1.01 19.93
N THR A 455 -11.37 -0.28 20.87
CA THR A 455 -12.85 -0.26 20.96
C THR A 455 -13.46 0.09 19.60
N ASP A 456 -14.42 -0.73 19.13
CA ASP A 456 -15.07 -0.70 17.82
C ASP A 456 -14.13 -0.87 16.60
N LYS A 457 -12.90 -1.34 16.82
CA LYS A 457 -11.82 -1.33 15.83
C LYS A 457 -11.11 -2.68 15.76
N PHE A 458 -11.14 -3.28 14.58
CA PHE A 458 -10.64 -4.62 14.34
C PHE A 458 -9.66 -4.64 13.17
N ALA A 459 -8.76 -5.62 13.16
CA ALA A 459 -7.86 -5.89 12.05
C ALA A 459 -8.14 -7.29 11.49
N VAL A 460 -8.27 -7.38 10.17
CA VAL A 460 -8.49 -8.63 9.43
C VAL A 460 -7.26 -8.93 8.57
N LEU A 461 -6.75 -10.14 8.70
CA LEU A 461 -5.76 -10.72 7.79
C LEU A 461 -6.50 -11.58 6.76
N PHE A 462 -6.22 -11.39 5.47
CA PHE A 462 -6.75 -12.20 4.39
C PHE A 462 -5.67 -12.50 3.34
N ARG A 463 -5.92 -13.47 2.47
CA ARG A 463 -5.11 -13.82 1.29
C ARG A 463 -5.84 -13.45 0.02
N ASP A 464 -5.12 -13.11 -1.04
CA ASP A 464 -5.63 -12.87 -2.39
C ASP A 464 -4.92 -13.83 -3.36
N TRP A 465 -5.67 -14.69 -4.07
CA TRP A 465 -5.04 -15.69 -4.94
C TRP A 465 -4.71 -15.20 -6.35
N ARG A 466 -4.96 -13.92 -6.67
CA ARG A 466 -4.87 -13.43 -8.04
C ARG A 466 -3.43 -13.35 -8.55
N ASP A 467 -2.49 -13.05 -7.66
CA ASP A 467 -1.05 -12.97 -7.93
C ASP A 467 -0.23 -14.01 -7.14
N GLY A 468 -0.89 -14.81 -6.29
CA GLY A 468 -0.25 -15.81 -5.45
C GLY A 468 0.34 -15.23 -4.15
N GLU A 469 0.02 -13.98 -3.78
CA GLU A 469 0.54 -13.32 -2.59
C GLU A 469 -0.42 -13.38 -1.38
N VAL A 470 0.14 -13.21 -0.17
CA VAL A 470 -0.67 -12.89 1.02
C VAL A 470 -0.81 -11.37 1.06
N ASP A 471 -1.91 -10.83 0.54
CA ASP A 471 -2.22 -9.41 0.63
C ASP A 471 -2.50 -8.99 2.08
N LEU A 472 -1.55 -8.28 2.70
CA LEU A 472 -1.69 -7.90 4.10
C LEU A 472 -2.75 -6.80 4.30
N SER A 473 -3.63 -7.09 5.25
CA SER A 473 -4.46 -6.18 6.06
C SER A 473 -5.58 -5.43 5.34
N ALA A 474 -6.82 -5.87 5.55
CA ALA A 474 -7.95 -4.95 5.58
C ALA A 474 -8.13 -4.51 7.04
N PHE A 475 -7.91 -3.23 7.31
CA PHE A 475 -8.34 -2.65 8.58
C PHE A 475 -9.84 -2.42 8.55
N VAL A 476 -10.54 -3.02 9.51
CA VAL A 476 -11.99 -2.93 9.63
C VAL A 476 -12.31 -2.12 10.87
N SER A 477 -12.53 -0.83 10.72
CA SER A 477 -13.34 -0.16 11.73
C SER A 477 -14.78 -0.54 11.51
N LEU A 478 -15.46 -0.97 12.56
CA LEU A 478 -16.90 -1.17 12.48
C LEU A 478 -17.59 0.16 12.22
N PRO A 479 -18.70 0.15 11.48
CA PRO A 479 -19.45 1.35 11.21
C PRO A 479 -20.14 1.86 12.48
N SER A 480 -19.60 2.91 13.08
CA SER A 480 -20.16 4.17 12.62
C SER A 480 -19.27 4.57 11.46
N ALA A 481 -19.75 4.41 10.22
CA ALA A 481 -19.10 5.07 9.11
C ALA A 481 -18.82 6.48 9.60
N GLU A 482 -17.58 6.95 9.47
CA GLU A 482 -17.37 8.34 9.81
C GLU A 482 -18.40 9.08 8.96
N ALA A 483 -19.35 9.74 9.63
CA ALA A 483 -20.36 10.49 8.93
C ALA A 483 -19.57 11.57 8.22
N ALA A 484 -19.29 11.37 6.93
CA ALA A 484 -18.64 12.40 6.16
C ALA A 484 -19.65 13.53 6.13
N GLY A 485 -19.23 14.69 6.62
CA GLY A 485 -20.15 15.83 6.74
C GLY A 485 -20.61 16.29 5.37
N ALA A 486 -19.82 17.16 4.73
CA ALA A 486 -20.03 17.54 3.34
C ALA A 486 -18.96 16.92 2.44
N ALA A 487 -19.36 16.42 1.28
CA ALA A 487 -18.47 16.09 0.16
C ALA A 487 -18.90 16.91 -1.05
N GLU A 488 -18.00 17.74 -1.55
CA GLU A 488 -18.28 18.77 -2.56
C GLU A 488 -17.26 18.66 -3.70
N VAL A 489 -17.76 18.78 -4.94
CA VAL A 489 -16.93 18.81 -6.15
C VAL A 489 -17.00 20.21 -6.75
N TYR A 490 -15.85 20.75 -7.14
CA TYR A 490 -15.73 22.03 -7.83
C TYR A 490 -15.01 21.82 -9.16
N LEU A 491 -15.66 22.23 -10.25
CA LEU A 491 -15.21 22.11 -11.63
C LEU A 491 -14.89 23.51 -12.16
N LEU A 492 -13.63 23.74 -12.52
CA LEU A 492 -13.09 25.04 -12.91
C LEU A 492 -12.95 25.13 -14.43
N PRO A 493 -12.97 26.36 -15.00
CA PRO A 493 -13.01 27.66 -14.32
C PRO A 493 -14.41 28.08 -13.84
N ASP A 494 -15.47 27.40 -14.27
CA ASP A 494 -16.87 27.82 -14.04
C ASP A 494 -17.22 28.00 -12.56
N GLN A 495 -16.68 27.15 -11.68
CA GLN A 495 -16.91 27.20 -10.23
C GLN A 495 -15.71 27.74 -9.44
N GLY A 496 -14.72 28.38 -10.09
CA GLY A 496 -13.50 28.84 -9.41
C GLY A 496 -13.72 29.88 -8.32
N ALA A 497 -14.70 30.77 -8.50
CA ALA A 497 -15.10 31.73 -7.47
C ALA A 497 -15.75 31.06 -6.25
N ASP A 498 -16.58 30.04 -6.49
CA ASP A 498 -17.26 29.28 -5.42
C ASP A 498 -16.25 28.42 -4.65
N TYR A 499 -15.32 27.77 -5.36
CA TYR A 499 -14.21 27.03 -4.76
C TYR A 499 -13.35 27.92 -3.86
N LYS A 500 -12.93 29.08 -4.36
CA LYS A 500 -12.16 30.05 -3.55
C LYS A 500 -12.96 30.52 -2.33
N ALA A 501 -14.25 30.83 -2.48
CA ALA A 501 -15.09 31.21 -1.35
C ALA A 501 -15.20 30.08 -0.31
N ARG A 502 -15.27 28.82 -0.75
CA ARG A 502 -15.29 27.66 0.14
C ARG A 502 -13.99 27.51 0.92
N LEU A 503 -12.84 27.62 0.26
CA LEU A 503 -11.52 27.60 0.90
C LEU A 503 -11.41 28.69 1.98
N LEU A 504 -11.76 29.94 1.64
CA LEU A 504 -11.73 31.05 2.59
C LEU A 504 -12.64 30.78 3.80
N GLY A 505 -13.85 30.27 3.58
CA GLY A 505 -14.78 29.93 4.66
C GLY A 505 -14.25 28.82 5.59
N LEU A 506 -13.57 27.81 5.04
CA LEU A 506 -12.94 26.75 5.84
C LEU A 506 -11.77 27.32 6.67
N ILE A 507 -10.90 28.12 6.07
CA ILE A 507 -9.76 28.75 6.77
C ILE A 507 -10.25 29.72 7.85
N ASP A 508 -11.30 30.50 7.58
CA ASP A 508 -11.87 31.45 8.53
C ASP A 508 -12.53 30.76 9.73
N SER A 509 -13.10 29.58 9.53
CA SER A 509 -13.75 28.78 10.58
C SER A 509 -12.81 27.84 11.33
N ALA A 510 -11.57 27.67 10.86
CA ALA A 510 -10.58 26.80 11.47
C ALA A 510 -10.28 27.18 12.94
N THR A 511 -10.11 26.15 13.78
CA THR A 511 -9.97 26.27 15.24
C THR A 511 -8.70 25.65 15.80
N SER A 512 -8.10 24.65 15.14
CA SER A 512 -6.91 23.94 15.61
C SER A 512 -5.73 24.06 14.66
N GLU A 513 -5.90 23.70 13.38
CA GLU A 513 -4.80 23.68 12.40
C GLU A 513 -5.26 23.97 10.97
N VAL A 514 -4.36 24.54 10.17
CA VAL A 514 -4.51 24.70 8.72
C VAL A 514 -3.15 24.41 8.07
N PHE A 515 -3.03 23.24 7.44
CA PHE A 515 -1.84 22.82 6.70
C PHE A 515 -2.11 22.87 5.21
N VAL A 516 -1.20 23.51 4.47
CA VAL A 516 -1.36 23.80 3.05
C VAL A 516 -0.12 23.34 2.30
N ALA A 517 -0.25 22.36 1.42
CA ALA A 517 0.78 22.01 0.45
C ALA A 517 0.26 22.36 -0.95
N VAL A 518 0.82 23.41 -1.55
CA VAL A 518 0.44 23.86 -2.90
C VAL A 518 1.70 24.33 -3.63
N ALA A 519 2.03 23.69 -4.75
CA ALA A 519 3.19 24.02 -5.58
C ALA A 519 3.30 25.52 -5.88
N PHE A 520 2.30 26.11 -6.53
CA PHE A 520 2.28 27.53 -6.89
C PHE A 520 1.20 28.30 -6.15
N PHE A 521 1.60 29.32 -5.39
CA PHE A 521 0.74 30.09 -4.51
C PHE A 521 0.95 31.59 -4.66
N GLN A 522 0.01 32.24 -5.35
CA GLN A 522 -0.01 33.68 -5.63
C GLN A 522 -1.28 34.40 -5.13
N ASP A 523 -2.30 33.66 -4.66
CA ASP A 523 -3.56 34.24 -4.18
C ASP A 523 -3.43 34.95 -2.82
N MET A 524 -3.46 36.28 -2.86
CA MET A 524 -3.31 37.11 -1.66
C MET A 524 -4.50 37.07 -0.70
N ASP A 525 -5.70 36.71 -1.16
CA ASP A 525 -6.87 36.61 -0.29
C ASP A 525 -6.76 35.36 0.59
N VAL A 526 -6.33 34.24 0.01
CA VAL A 526 -6.04 33.02 0.77
C VAL A 526 -4.86 33.26 1.73
N ALA A 527 -3.80 33.93 1.28
CA ALA A 527 -2.67 34.27 2.15
C ALA A 527 -3.07 35.17 3.34
N GLN A 528 -3.98 36.12 3.11
CA GLN A 528 -4.57 36.95 4.17
C GLN A 528 -5.39 36.10 5.15
N ALA A 529 -6.24 35.19 4.66
CA ALA A 529 -7.04 34.31 5.52
C ALA A 529 -6.17 33.39 6.39
N LEU A 530 -5.09 32.83 5.84
CA LEU A 530 -4.11 32.02 6.59
C LEU A 530 -3.40 32.84 7.68
N ALA A 531 -3.00 34.07 7.37
CA ALA A 531 -2.39 34.96 8.36
C ALA A 531 -3.38 35.36 9.47
N ASP A 532 -4.65 35.58 9.12
CA ASP A 532 -5.70 35.86 10.10
C ASP A 532 -5.98 34.64 10.99
N ALA A 533 -6.01 33.42 10.42
CA ALA A 533 -6.10 32.18 11.20
C ALA A 533 -4.94 32.03 12.19
N LYS A 534 -3.70 32.31 11.75
CA LYS A 534 -2.54 32.32 12.64
C LYS A 534 -2.65 33.35 13.75
N ALA A 535 -3.16 34.55 13.45
CA ALA A 535 -3.40 35.59 14.44
C ALA A 535 -4.48 35.21 15.47
N ARG A 536 -5.44 34.34 15.09
CA ARG A 536 -6.43 33.73 16.00
C ARG A 536 -5.85 32.64 16.91
N GLY A 537 -4.63 32.16 16.64
CA GLY A 537 -3.95 31.11 17.41
C GLY A 537 -4.04 29.70 16.80
N VAL A 538 -4.54 29.57 15.57
CA VAL A 538 -4.56 28.32 14.80
C VAL A 538 -3.13 27.93 14.40
N ASP A 539 -2.80 26.64 14.41
CA ASP A 539 -1.52 26.14 13.88
C ASP A 539 -1.55 26.13 12.35
N VAL A 540 -1.12 27.25 11.76
CA VAL A 540 -1.03 27.40 10.31
C VAL A 540 0.39 27.12 9.85
N ARG A 541 0.54 26.25 8.84
CA ARG A 541 1.82 25.92 8.19
C ARG A 541 1.61 25.77 6.69
N VAL A 542 2.58 26.24 5.90
CA VAL A 542 2.48 26.24 4.44
C VAL A 542 3.74 25.64 3.85
N ILE A 543 3.57 24.72 2.91
CA ILE A 543 4.63 24.17 2.05
C ILE A 543 4.34 24.62 0.62
N VAL A 544 5.35 25.20 -0.03
CA VAL A 544 5.32 25.63 -1.43
C VAL A 544 6.53 25.08 -2.18
N ASP A 545 6.50 25.12 -3.50
CA ASP A 545 7.69 24.94 -4.32
C ASP A 545 8.64 26.15 -4.20
N ASP A 546 9.94 25.97 -4.42
CA ASP A 546 10.94 27.04 -4.35
C ASP A 546 10.87 28.08 -5.49
N SER A 547 9.89 27.94 -6.39
CA SER A 547 9.59 28.87 -7.47
C SER A 547 9.53 30.35 -7.04
N PRO A 548 10.22 31.25 -7.78
CA PRO A 548 10.18 32.70 -7.53
C PRO A 548 8.78 33.32 -7.56
N GLY A 549 7.83 32.67 -8.24
CA GLY A 549 6.43 33.11 -8.29
C GLY A 549 5.76 33.14 -6.92
N ASN A 550 6.22 32.33 -5.97
CA ASN A 550 5.69 32.22 -4.61
C ASN A 550 6.18 33.35 -3.69
N ALA A 551 7.25 34.05 -4.06
CA ALA A 551 7.94 35.02 -3.20
C ALA A 551 7.03 36.13 -2.59
N PRO A 552 6.04 36.69 -3.32
CA PRO A 552 5.12 37.68 -2.73
C PRO A 552 4.28 37.11 -1.58
N VAL A 553 3.72 35.91 -1.73
CA VAL A 553 2.90 35.25 -0.70
C VAL A 553 3.77 34.77 0.46
N VAL A 554 4.93 34.14 0.17
CA VAL A 554 5.90 33.71 1.18
C VAL A 554 6.33 34.89 2.06
N SER A 555 6.68 36.02 1.44
CA SER A 555 7.05 37.26 2.16
C SER A 555 5.91 37.78 3.02
N TYR A 556 4.68 37.75 2.49
CA TYR A 556 3.49 38.23 3.18
C TYR A 556 3.15 37.40 4.44
N LEU A 557 3.19 36.07 4.30
CA LEU A 557 2.91 35.08 5.35
C LEU A 557 3.99 35.11 6.44
N THR A 558 5.26 35.07 6.04
CA THR A 558 6.40 35.10 6.97
C THR A 558 6.41 36.38 7.80
N ALA A 559 6.13 37.53 7.17
CA ALA A 559 6.03 38.82 7.88
C ALA A 559 4.91 38.86 8.94
N ARG A 560 3.95 37.94 8.89
CA ARG A 560 2.83 37.80 9.84
C ARG A 560 2.97 36.59 10.77
N GLY A 561 4.12 35.92 10.73
CA GLY A 561 4.43 34.82 11.63
C GLY A 561 3.76 33.49 11.23
N VAL A 562 3.32 33.35 9.99
CA VAL A 562 2.95 32.05 9.41
C VAL A 562 4.24 31.37 8.94
N PRO A 563 4.62 30.20 9.50
CA PRO A 563 5.72 29.39 9.00
C PRO A 563 5.44 28.92 7.56
N VAL A 564 6.38 29.19 6.68
CA VAL A 564 6.39 28.71 5.29
C VAL A 564 7.68 27.94 5.06
N LEU A 565 7.58 26.81 4.38
CA LEU A 565 8.69 25.95 3.99
C LEU A 565 8.64 25.77 2.47
N ASP A 566 9.82 25.73 1.85
CA ASP A 566 9.99 25.35 0.45
C ASP A 566 10.90 24.11 0.35
N ASP A 567 10.96 23.52 -0.83
CA ASP A 567 11.73 22.30 -1.13
C ASP A 567 13.21 22.56 -1.45
N SER A 568 13.67 23.80 -1.34
CA SER A 568 15.07 24.17 -1.56
C SER A 568 16.06 23.40 -0.67
N SER A 569 15.58 22.84 0.46
CA SER A 569 16.36 21.95 1.33
C SER A 569 16.86 20.69 0.65
N LEU A 570 16.17 20.21 -0.39
CA LEU A 570 16.57 19.03 -1.16
C LEU A 570 17.79 19.30 -2.03
N GLY A 571 17.95 20.55 -2.48
CA GLY A 571 19.06 20.97 -3.35
C GLY A 571 19.09 20.29 -4.72
N ASP A 572 17.97 19.69 -5.13
CA ASP A 572 17.77 19.07 -6.44
C ASP A 572 16.97 20.03 -7.34
N PRO A 573 17.58 20.64 -8.37
CA PRO A 573 16.88 21.59 -9.24
C PRO A 573 15.84 20.93 -10.16
N ASP A 574 15.84 19.60 -10.28
CA ASP A 574 14.88 18.85 -11.09
C ASP A 574 13.66 18.40 -10.25
N HIS A 575 13.67 18.64 -8.94
CA HIS A 575 12.55 18.38 -8.04
C HIS A 575 11.52 19.51 -8.05
N ILE A 576 10.26 19.15 -7.80
CA ILE A 576 9.17 20.10 -7.59
C ILE A 576 8.30 19.54 -6.46
N MET A 577 8.00 20.36 -5.45
CA MET A 577 6.92 20.05 -4.51
C MET A 577 5.58 20.27 -5.22
N HIS A 578 5.04 19.23 -5.85
CA HIS A 578 3.92 19.36 -6.78
C HIS A 578 2.55 19.08 -6.13
N ASP A 579 2.48 18.82 -4.83
CA ASP A 579 1.24 18.63 -4.10
C ASP A 579 0.30 19.85 -4.14
N LYS A 580 -1.00 19.57 -4.03
CA LYS A 580 -2.12 20.53 -4.08
C LYS A 580 -3.24 20.09 -3.16
N PHE A 581 -3.00 20.18 -1.85
CA PHE A 581 -3.97 19.80 -0.85
C PHE A 581 -3.98 20.70 0.39
N PHE A 582 -5.11 20.68 1.11
CA PHE A 582 -5.29 21.36 2.38
C PHE A 582 -5.80 20.36 3.41
N VAL A 583 -5.24 20.43 4.62
CA VAL A 583 -5.84 19.80 5.80
C VAL A 583 -6.23 20.88 6.80
N ILE A 584 -7.51 20.89 7.18
CA ILE A 584 -8.07 21.89 8.09
C ILE A 584 -8.74 21.20 9.28
N ASP A 585 -8.33 21.59 10.48
CA ASP A 585 -8.76 21.04 11.77
C ASP A 585 -8.64 19.51 11.91
N GLY A 586 -7.78 18.87 11.11
CA GLY A 586 -7.61 17.41 11.08
C GLY A 586 -8.83 16.62 10.55
N ARG A 587 -9.84 17.30 9.98
CA ARG A 587 -11.10 16.67 9.52
C ARG A 587 -11.55 17.10 8.13
N TRP A 588 -11.13 18.27 7.64
CA TRP A 588 -11.39 18.68 6.28
C TRP A 588 -10.17 18.39 5.42
N LEU A 589 -10.41 17.73 4.30
CA LEU A 589 -9.43 17.52 3.25
C LEU A 589 -9.90 18.26 1.99
N VAL A 590 -8.98 18.99 1.38
CA VAL A 590 -9.13 19.47 0.00
C VAL A 590 -8.06 18.80 -0.83
N VAL A 591 -8.44 18.12 -1.90
CA VAL A 591 -7.52 17.59 -2.92
C VAL A 591 -7.90 18.21 -4.26
N ALA A 592 -6.92 18.69 -5.02
CA ALA A 592 -7.20 19.37 -6.27
C ALA A 592 -6.13 19.17 -7.33
N THR A 593 -6.51 19.40 -8.59
CA THR A 593 -5.57 19.57 -9.71
C THR A 593 -5.05 21.02 -9.79
N THR A 594 -5.71 21.95 -9.08
CA THR A 594 -5.54 23.41 -9.18
C THR A 594 -4.43 23.95 -8.28
N ASN A 595 -3.64 24.89 -8.78
CA ASN A 595 -2.78 25.73 -7.94
C ASN A 595 -3.55 26.97 -7.43
N LEU A 596 -2.93 27.76 -6.54
CA LEU A 596 -3.48 29.04 -6.10
C LEU A 596 -2.91 30.21 -6.91
N ILE A 597 -3.01 30.11 -8.24
CA ILE A 597 -2.64 31.17 -9.19
C ILE A 597 -3.88 31.67 -9.95
N PRO A 598 -3.92 32.94 -10.40
CA PRO A 598 -5.13 33.54 -10.98
C PRO A 598 -5.72 32.76 -12.15
N GLU A 599 -4.87 32.22 -13.03
CA GLU A 599 -5.28 31.52 -14.25
C GLU A 599 -5.95 30.18 -13.92
N ASP A 600 -5.45 29.46 -12.92
CA ASP A 600 -6.01 28.17 -12.49
C ASP A 600 -7.38 28.31 -11.84
N LEU A 601 -7.67 29.49 -11.26
CA LEU A 601 -8.97 29.81 -10.65
C LEU A 601 -9.99 30.40 -11.64
N THR A 602 -9.56 30.94 -12.78
CA THR A 602 -10.43 31.78 -13.63
C THR A 602 -10.44 31.42 -15.11
N THR A 603 -9.46 30.67 -15.60
CA THR A 603 -9.28 30.41 -17.04
C THR A 603 -9.04 28.93 -17.36
N ASN A 604 -8.14 28.25 -16.64
CA ASN A 604 -7.76 26.87 -16.94
C ASN A 604 -8.79 25.87 -16.38
N SER A 605 -8.99 24.74 -17.06
CA SER A 605 -9.78 23.65 -16.45
C SER A 605 -8.99 22.95 -15.36
N ASN A 606 -9.69 22.72 -14.26
CA ASN A 606 -9.21 22.04 -13.07
C ASN A 606 -10.40 21.42 -12.35
N ALA A 607 -10.13 20.49 -11.44
CA ALA A 607 -11.09 19.99 -10.48
C ALA A 607 -10.55 20.07 -9.04
N ALA A 608 -11.47 20.18 -8.09
CA ALA A 608 -11.17 20.07 -6.67
C ALA A 608 -12.28 19.31 -5.94
N VAL A 609 -11.89 18.50 -4.96
CA VAL A 609 -12.80 17.81 -4.04
C VAL A 609 -12.54 18.34 -2.64
N VAL A 610 -13.61 18.77 -1.97
CA VAL A 610 -13.61 19.20 -0.57
C VAL A 610 -14.44 18.20 0.22
N ILE A 611 -13.82 17.52 1.18
CA ILE A 611 -14.49 16.49 1.97
C ILE A 611 -14.24 16.69 3.46
N GLU A 612 -15.31 16.61 4.25
CA GLU A 612 -15.24 16.48 5.70
C GLU A 612 -15.12 15.00 6.06
N ALA A 613 -13.89 14.52 6.16
CA ALA A 613 -13.57 13.17 6.59
C ALA A 613 -12.20 13.16 7.26
N THR A 614 -12.17 12.75 8.52
CA THR A 614 -11.00 12.68 9.39
C THR A 614 -10.04 11.62 8.87
N ALA A 615 -10.54 10.45 8.42
CA ALA A 615 -9.71 9.37 7.89
C ALA A 615 -8.74 9.84 6.77
N PRO A 616 -9.23 10.31 5.60
CA PRO A 616 -8.34 10.79 4.55
C PRO A 616 -7.56 12.05 4.96
N ALA A 617 -8.16 12.95 5.76
CA ALA A 617 -7.45 14.13 6.27
C ALA A 617 -6.23 13.76 7.14
N TYR A 618 -6.29 12.66 7.90
CA TYR A 618 -5.18 12.19 8.70
C TYR A 618 -3.97 11.80 7.85
N HIS A 619 -4.16 11.02 6.78
CA HIS A 619 -3.05 10.57 5.92
C HIS A 619 -2.38 11.73 5.18
N TYR A 620 -3.18 12.62 4.59
CA TYR A 620 -2.66 13.85 3.97
C TYR A 620 -1.95 14.75 4.98
N ARG A 621 -2.42 14.81 6.24
CA ARG A 621 -1.75 15.52 7.32
C ARG A 621 -0.41 14.88 7.67
N ARG A 622 -0.32 13.54 7.70
CA ARG A 622 0.93 12.84 7.97
C ARG A 622 1.94 13.02 6.85
N GLU A 623 1.48 13.02 5.59
CA GLU A 623 2.34 13.33 4.45
C GLU A 623 2.87 14.77 4.53
N PHE A 624 1.99 15.72 4.83
CA PHE A 624 2.39 17.10 5.09
C PHE A 624 3.45 17.19 6.21
N LEU A 625 3.24 16.50 7.32
CA LEU A 625 4.15 16.55 8.48
C LEU A 625 5.48 15.85 8.20
N GLN A 626 5.49 14.82 7.37
CA GLN A 626 6.70 14.19 6.86
C GLN A 626 7.50 15.21 6.06
N MET A 627 6.92 15.86 5.06
CA MET A 627 7.59 16.93 4.30
C MET A 627 8.02 18.10 5.19
N TRP A 628 7.19 18.46 6.17
CA TRP A 628 7.50 19.51 7.12
C TRP A 628 8.75 19.20 7.95
N ASN A 629 8.89 17.96 8.44
CA ASN A 629 10.05 17.46 9.20
C ASN A 629 10.54 18.44 10.29
N GLY A 630 9.63 18.92 11.13
CA GLY A 630 9.97 19.92 12.18
C GLY A 630 10.43 21.29 11.63
N GLY A 631 10.14 21.59 10.37
CA GLY A 631 10.60 22.77 9.62
C GLY A 631 11.93 22.59 8.89
N ALA A 632 12.47 21.37 8.84
CA ALA A 632 13.76 21.09 8.19
C ALA A 632 13.64 20.72 6.70
N GLY A 633 12.44 20.36 6.23
CA GLY A 633 12.24 19.83 4.88
C GLY A 633 12.62 18.36 4.78
N LYS A 634 11.77 17.58 4.11
CA LYS A 634 12.02 16.18 3.75
C LYS A 634 11.16 15.80 2.55
N PHE A 635 11.67 16.10 1.36
CA PHE A 635 10.92 16.09 0.11
C PHE A 635 11.35 14.94 -0.80
N GLY A 636 10.53 14.65 -1.81
CA GLY A 636 10.86 13.67 -2.83
C GLY A 636 11.23 12.31 -2.24
N VAL A 637 12.32 11.74 -2.75
CA VAL A 637 12.81 10.42 -2.33
C VAL A 637 13.47 10.43 -0.95
N ASP A 638 13.54 11.55 -0.24
CA ASP A 638 14.06 11.51 1.12
C ASP A 638 12.99 11.03 2.12
N LYS A 639 11.70 11.07 1.76
CA LYS A 639 10.57 10.61 2.59
C LYS A 639 10.71 9.13 3.02
N ASP A 640 10.42 8.82 4.30
CA ASP A 640 10.67 7.49 4.90
C ASP A 640 9.43 6.58 4.88
N ASP A 641 8.23 7.16 4.99
CA ASP A 641 7.01 6.41 5.24
C ASP A 641 6.01 6.59 4.09
N ASP A 642 5.34 5.50 3.71
CA ASP A 642 4.20 5.51 2.80
C ASP A 642 2.95 5.99 3.54
N MET A 643 2.33 7.07 3.07
CA MET A 643 1.07 7.58 3.62
C MET A 643 -0.15 7.12 2.82
N SER A 644 0.02 6.26 1.82
CA SER A 644 -1.08 5.75 1.00
C SER A 644 -2.15 5.07 1.86
N PHE A 645 -3.41 5.17 1.46
CA PHE A 645 -4.53 4.64 2.24
C PHE A 645 -5.74 4.20 1.42
N LEU A 646 -6.66 3.48 2.08
CA LEU A 646 -8.02 3.18 1.67
C LEU A 646 -8.93 3.57 2.85
N ALA A 647 -10.14 4.06 2.60
CA ALA A 647 -11.10 4.42 3.62
C ALA A 647 -12.53 4.30 3.09
N PHE A 648 -13.48 4.09 3.99
CA PHE A 648 -14.91 4.01 3.67
C PHE A 648 -15.66 5.13 4.39
N LEU A 649 -16.38 5.94 3.63
CA LEU A 649 -17.05 7.15 4.09
C LEU A 649 -18.56 7.00 3.93
N ASP A 650 -19.35 7.43 4.92
CA ASP A 650 -20.79 7.61 4.71
C ASP A 650 -21.06 9.02 4.21
N VAL A 651 -21.34 9.15 2.91
CA VAL A 651 -21.63 10.43 2.24
C VAL A 651 -23.13 10.49 1.97
N ALA A 652 -23.90 11.10 2.87
CA ALA A 652 -25.35 11.24 2.75
C ALA A 652 -26.14 9.91 2.71
N GLY A 653 -25.74 8.93 3.52
CA GLY A 653 -26.41 7.63 3.70
C GLY A 653 -25.94 6.54 2.74
N ARG A 654 -24.80 6.75 2.05
CA ARG A 654 -24.22 5.81 1.09
C ARG A 654 -22.72 5.67 1.34
N THR A 655 -22.23 4.45 1.27
CA THR A 655 -20.81 4.13 1.40
C THR A 655 -20.04 4.56 0.15
N VAL A 656 -19.04 5.43 0.34
CA VAL A 656 -18.06 5.82 -0.68
C VAL A 656 -16.71 5.29 -0.26
N ARG A 657 -16.06 4.54 -1.14
CA ARG A 657 -14.69 4.08 -0.92
C ARG A 657 -13.73 5.12 -1.47
N VAL A 658 -12.73 5.52 -0.70
CA VAL A 658 -11.70 6.47 -1.13
C VAL A 658 -10.32 5.91 -0.86
N GLU A 659 -9.36 6.22 -1.72
CA GLU A 659 -7.96 5.84 -1.56
C GLU A 659 -7.08 7.06 -1.78
N GLY A 660 -5.91 7.08 -1.15
CA GLY A 660 -4.89 8.12 -1.39
C GLY A 660 -3.54 7.48 -1.64
N TYR A 661 -2.76 8.08 -2.53
CA TYR A 661 -1.44 7.59 -2.93
C TYR A 661 -0.48 8.77 -3.08
N PHE A 662 0.78 8.56 -2.72
CA PHE A 662 1.81 9.61 -2.74
C PHE A 662 3.09 9.14 -3.44
N THR A 663 3.74 10.01 -4.19
CA THR A 663 5.07 9.78 -4.78
C THR A 663 6.02 10.94 -4.47
N PRO A 664 7.34 10.73 -4.67
CA PRO A 664 7.99 9.44 -4.89
C PRO A 664 8.25 8.74 -3.55
N MET A 665 8.70 7.49 -3.62
CA MET A 665 9.13 6.73 -2.44
C MET A 665 10.61 6.35 -2.57
N TYR A 666 11.37 6.50 -1.48
CA TYR A 666 12.78 6.08 -1.41
C TYR A 666 12.93 4.55 -1.52
N TYR A 667 12.12 3.86 -0.72
CA TYR A 667 12.05 2.41 -0.55
C TYR A 667 10.61 1.99 -0.82
N GLY A 668 10.41 0.94 -1.63
CA GLY A 668 9.09 0.40 -1.95
C GLY A 668 8.81 0.35 -3.45
N TYR A 669 7.53 0.24 -3.79
CA TYR A 669 7.05 0.13 -5.16
C TYR A 669 7.01 1.50 -5.85
N ARG A 670 8.11 1.88 -6.51
CA ARG A 670 8.24 3.23 -7.09
C ARG A 670 7.24 3.53 -8.20
N THR A 671 6.66 2.51 -8.86
CA THR A 671 5.61 2.66 -9.89
C THR A 671 4.19 2.43 -9.35
N LYS A 672 4.00 2.40 -8.03
CA LYS A 672 2.71 2.20 -7.36
C LYS A 672 1.58 3.07 -7.93
N LEU A 673 1.84 4.36 -8.03
CA LEU A 673 0.85 5.36 -8.47
C LEU A 673 0.36 5.11 -9.91
N PRO A 674 1.24 5.00 -10.93
CA PRO A 674 0.79 4.66 -12.28
C PRO A 674 0.17 3.26 -12.38
N ASP A 675 0.66 2.29 -11.61
CA ASP A 675 0.13 0.93 -11.65
C ASP A 675 -1.27 0.84 -11.02
N HIS A 676 -1.57 1.59 -9.96
CA HIS A 676 -2.94 1.72 -9.44
C HIS A 676 -3.89 2.40 -10.42
N ILE A 677 -3.46 3.46 -11.11
CA ILE A 677 -4.26 4.06 -12.18
C ILE A 677 -4.57 2.99 -13.26
N SER A 678 -3.54 2.25 -13.68
CA SER A 678 -3.70 1.15 -14.66
C SER A 678 -4.64 0.04 -14.17
N TRP A 679 -4.62 -0.27 -12.87
CA TRP A 679 -5.43 -1.31 -12.23
C TRP A 679 -6.92 -0.99 -12.32
N TYR A 680 -7.29 0.28 -12.13
CA TYR A 680 -8.66 0.77 -12.28
C TYR A 680 -9.08 0.77 -13.74
N VAL A 681 -8.23 1.31 -14.63
CA VAL A 681 -8.51 1.33 -16.08
C VAL A 681 -8.73 -0.08 -16.60
N ASN A 682 -7.88 -1.05 -16.26
CA ASN A 682 -8.01 -2.44 -16.73
C ASN A 682 -9.31 -3.14 -16.29
N ARG A 683 -9.98 -2.67 -15.23
CA ARG A 683 -11.25 -3.21 -14.75
C ARG A 683 -12.48 -2.57 -15.39
N SER A 684 -12.30 -1.56 -16.24
CA SER A 684 -13.40 -0.91 -16.95
C SER A 684 -14.23 -1.90 -17.76
N THR A 685 -15.54 -1.75 -17.72
CA THR A 685 -16.50 -2.60 -18.43
C THR A 685 -17.23 -1.87 -19.55
N SER A 686 -17.33 -0.54 -19.46
CA SER A 686 -18.12 0.29 -20.38
C SER A 686 -17.34 1.46 -20.97
N HIS A 687 -16.70 2.30 -20.15
CA HIS A 687 -15.95 3.46 -20.63
C HIS A 687 -14.85 3.90 -19.67
N VAL A 688 -13.83 4.54 -20.23
CA VAL A 688 -12.73 5.18 -19.49
C VAL A 688 -12.51 6.56 -20.08
N TYR A 689 -12.72 7.60 -19.28
CA TYR A 689 -12.45 8.98 -19.71
C TYR A 689 -11.29 9.56 -18.91
N PHE A 690 -10.41 10.32 -19.56
CA PHE A 690 -9.30 10.96 -18.86
C PHE A 690 -9.04 12.38 -19.35
N ALA A 691 -8.53 13.23 -18.46
CA ALA A 691 -8.04 14.56 -18.77
C ALA A 691 -6.61 14.72 -18.21
N SER A 692 -5.67 15.18 -19.04
CA SER A 692 -4.25 15.22 -18.66
C SER A 692 -3.54 16.49 -19.14
N TYR A 693 -2.90 17.18 -18.21
CA TYR A 693 -2.01 18.30 -18.51
C TYR A 693 -0.71 17.83 -19.18
N ILE A 694 -0.09 16.76 -18.69
CA ILE A 694 1.11 16.15 -19.29
C ILE A 694 1.04 14.63 -19.21
N PHE A 695 1.19 13.95 -20.35
CA PHE A 695 1.37 12.50 -20.42
C PHE A 695 2.61 12.18 -21.27
N THR A 696 3.64 11.62 -20.65
CA THR A 696 4.92 11.33 -21.32
C THR A 696 5.02 9.91 -21.87
N THR A 697 6.05 9.71 -22.70
CA THR A 697 6.50 8.39 -23.16
C THR A 697 7.42 7.64 -22.17
N SER A 698 7.43 8.02 -20.88
CA SER A 698 8.27 7.37 -19.87
C SER A 698 7.82 5.93 -19.60
N TRP A 699 8.77 5.01 -19.45
CA TRP A 699 8.50 3.61 -19.13
C TRP A 699 7.74 3.43 -17.80
N THR A 700 7.93 4.36 -16.86
CA THR A 700 7.27 4.33 -15.55
C THR A 700 5.76 4.49 -15.62
N VAL A 701 5.23 4.99 -16.74
CA VAL A 701 3.80 5.22 -16.96
C VAL A 701 3.28 4.48 -18.19
N ASP A 702 4.06 3.53 -18.72
CA ASP A 702 3.62 2.66 -19.82
C ASP A 702 2.39 1.84 -19.40
N SER A 703 2.31 1.39 -18.14
CA SER A 703 1.17 0.62 -17.62
C SER A 703 -0.17 1.35 -17.79
N ILE A 704 -0.21 2.67 -17.60
CA ILE A 704 -1.43 3.47 -17.85
C ILE A 704 -1.77 3.47 -19.35
N ALA A 705 -0.79 3.72 -20.21
CA ALA A 705 -1.00 3.78 -21.66
C ALA A 705 -1.45 2.41 -22.21
N ASP A 706 -0.78 1.34 -21.79
CA ASP A 706 -1.09 -0.04 -22.14
C ASP A 706 -2.49 -0.43 -21.68
N ALA A 707 -2.91 -0.02 -20.48
CA ALA A 707 -4.26 -0.25 -19.97
C ALA A 707 -5.31 0.46 -20.85
N LEU A 708 -5.09 1.73 -21.20
CA LEU A 708 -6.00 2.48 -22.08
C LEU A 708 -6.15 1.82 -23.46
N VAL A 709 -5.04 1.43 -24.09
CA VAL A 709 -5.03 0.72 -25.38
C VAL A 709 -5.70 -0.64 -25.26
N SER A 710 -5.37 -1.41 -24.23
CA SER A 710 -5.96 -2.74 -24.00
C SER A 710 -7.48 -2.67 -23.84
N ARG A 711 -8.00 -1.66 -23.13
CA ARG A 711 -9.44 -1.47 -22.97
C ARG A 711 -10.11 -0.99 -24.26
N HIS A 712 -9.47 -0.07 -25.00
CA HIS A 712 -9.94 0.35 -26.32
C HIS A 712 -10.08 -0.84 -27.27
N ASP A 713 -9.05 -1.71 -27.34
CA ASP A 713 -9.04 -2.92 -28.16
C ASP A 713 -10.11 -3.94 -27.73
N ALA A 714 -10.44 -3.97 -26.43
CA ALA A 714 -11.53 -4.78 -25.89
C ALA A 714 -12.93 -4.21 -26.19
N GLY A 715 -13.02 -3.05 -26.84
CA GLY A 715 -14.27 -2.40 -27.22
C GLY A 715 -14.87 -1.50 -26.13
N VAL A 716 -14.13 -1.20 -25.08
CA VAL A 716 -14.48 -0.17 -24.08
C VAL A 716 -14.36 1.21 -24.72
N ASP A 717 -15.27 2.11 -24.40
CA ASP A 717 -15.24 3.49 -24.90
C ASP A 717 -14.19 4.31 -24.15
N VAL A 718 -12.98 4.39 -24.71
CA VAL A 718 -11.85 5.12 -24.12
C VAL A 718 -11.69 6.48 -24.80
N ARG A 719 -11.68 7.58 -24.04
CA ARG A 719 -11.56 8.96 -24.58
C ARG A 719 -10.67 9.84 -23.70
N GLY A 720 -9.89 10.72 -24.32
CA GLY A 720 -8.97 11.61 -23.62
C GLY A 720 -9.13 13.09 -23.97
N VAL A 721 -8.88 13.97 -23.00
CA VAL A 721 -8.67 15.41 -23.23
C VAL A 721 -7.25 15.77 -22.78
N MET A 722 -6.45 16.37 -23.64
CA MET A 722 -5.05 16.68 -23.33
C MET A 722 -4.73 18.13 -23.64
N ASP A 723 -3.82 18.73 -22.88
CA ASP A 723 -3.31 20.07 -23.18
C ASP A 723 -2.55 20.07 -24.53
N GLU A 724 -2.91 20.98 -25.44
CA GLU A 724 -2.32 21.04 -26.78
C GLU A 724 -0.82 21.32 -26.72
N ILE A 725 -0.40 22.36 -26.02
CA ILE A 725 1.00 22.80 -26.03
C ILE A 725 1.88 21.72 -25.39
N LEU A 726 1.42 21.17 -24.26
CA LEU A 726 2.24 20.24 -23.50
C LEU A 726 2.22 18.80 -24.01
N ASN A 727 1.27 18.40 -24.84
CA ASN A 727 1.18 17.02 -25.34
C ASN A 727 1.31 16.89 -26.85
N LEU A 728 0.90 17.89 -27.63
CA LEU A 728 0.98 17.84 -29.09
C LEU A 728 2.27 18.50 -29.59
N ASN A 729 2.62 19.67 -29.05
CA ASN A 729 3.73 20.47 -29.55
C ASN A 729 5.05 20.23 -28.81
N THR A 730 5.12 19.17 -27.99
CA THR A 730 6.29 18.84 -27.16
C THR A 730 6.75 17.40 -27.44
N PRO A 731 8.04 17.14 -27.71
CA PRO A 731 8.57 15.78 -27.87
C PRO A 731 8.40 14.90 -26.61
N GLY A 732 8.38 13.58 -26.79
CA GLY A 732 8.30 12.61 -25.68
C GLY A 732 6.95 12.58 -24.98
N ARG A 733 5.87 12.82 -25.73
CA ARG A 733 4.48 12.88 -25.25
C ARG A 733 3.64 11.77 -25.86
N ARG A 734 2.73 11.21 -25.05
CA ARG A 734 1.96 9.99 -25.37
C ARG A 734 0.79 10.23 -26.33
N SER A 735 0.44 11.50 -26.61
CA SER A 735 -0.73 11.87 -27.42
C SER A 735 -0.73 11.18 -28.80
N TYR A 736 0.40 11.15 -29.48
CA TYR A 736 0.55 10.51 -30.80
C TYR A 736 0.40 9.00 -30.73
N ASP A 737 0.90 8.36 -29.68
CA ASP A 737 0.81 6.91 -29.49
C ASP A 737 -0.65 6.49 -29.31
N LEU A 738 -1.38 7.18 -28.42
CA LEU A 738 -2.81 6.89 -28.17
C LEU A 738 -3.67 7.12 -29.42
N MET A 739 -3.43 8.23 -30.14
CA MET A 739 -4.13 8.50 -31.40
C MET A 739 -3.80 7.48 -32.50
N ALA A 740 -2.56 6.97 -32.54
CA ALA A 740 -2.15 5.94 -33.51
C ALA A 740 -2.87 4.61 -33.27
N GLU A 741 -3.15 4.28 -32.00
CA GLU A 741 -3.97 3.12 -31.61
C GLU A 741 -5.49 3.35 -31.78
N GLY A 742 -5.90 4.53 -32.28
CA GLY A 742 -7.30 4.83 -32.58
C GLY A 742 -8.10 5.38 -31.42
N ILE A 743 -7.46 5.71 -30.29
CA ILE A 743 -8.12 6.32 -29.13
C ILE A 743 -8.47 7.79 -29.46
N PRO A 744 -9.75 8.20 -29.34
CA PRO A 744 -10.16 9.59 -29.48
C PRO A 744 -9.52 10.52 -28.44
N ILE A 745 -8.73 11.49 -28.90
CA ILE A 745 -8.12 12.53 -28.06
C ILE A 745 -8.58 13.92 -28.51
N ALA A 746 -9.05 14.73 -27.56
CA ALA A 746 -9.43 16.13 -27.75
C ALA A 746 -8.34 17.08 -27.24
N PHE A 747 -8.19 18.23 -27.89
CA PHE A 747 -7.22 19.27 -27.53
C PHE A 747 -7.87 20.66 -27.54
N PRO A 748 -7.92 21.37 -26.39
CA PRO A 748 -8.37 22.76 -26.39
C PRO A 748 -7.39 23.67 -27.12
N ARG A 749 -7.89 24.49 -28.07
CA ARG A 749 -7.05 25.30 -29.00
C ARG A 749 -7.20 26.80 -28.84
N VAL A 750 -7.50 27.26 -27.63
CA VAL A 750 -7.73 28.68 -27.35
C VAL A 750 -6.69 29.17 -26.37
N TYR A 751 -5.57 29.71 -26.85
CA TYR A 751 -4.60 30.35 -25.95
C TYR A 751 -5.22 31.59 -25.28
N PRO A 752 -5.05 31.82 -23.95
CA PRO A 752 -4.14 31.13 -23.01
C PRO A 752 -4.74 29.97 -22.18
N TYR A 753 -5.87 29.38 -22.59
CA TYR A 753 -6.50 28.25 -21.90
C TYR A 753 -5.58 27.01 -21.83
N LYS A 754 -5.60 26.32 -20.69
CA LYS A 754 -4.91 25.05 -20.46
C LYS A 754 -5.84 23.99 -19.90
N THR A 755 -5.65 22.73 -20.31
CA THR A 755 -6.26 21.57 -19.66
C THR A 755 -5.41 21.18 -18.46
N HIS A 756 -5.56 21.89 -17.34
CA HIS A 756 -4.72 21.65 -16.16
C HIS A 756 -5.24 20.51 -15.26
N ASP A 757 -6.21 19.73 -15.75
CA ASP A 757 -6.70 18.52 -15.12
C ASP A 757 -5.68 17.37 -15.11
N LYS A 758 -5.78 16.53 -14.09
CA LYS A 758 -5.12 15.22 -13.99
C LYS A 758 -6.15 14.22 -13.47
N LEU A 759 -7.03 13.79 -14.37
CA LEU A 759 -8.23 13.04 -14.06
C LEU A 759 -8.28 11.74 -14.84
N PHE A 760 -8.70 10.66 -14.19
CA PHE A 760 -9.16 9.43 -14.84
C PHE A 760 -10.51 9.05 -14.23
N THR A 761 -11.45 8.61 -15.06
CA THR A 761 -12.73 8.06 -14.61
C THR A 761 -13.01 6.72 -15.28
N VAL A 762 -13.68 5.83 -14.56
CA VAL A 762 -14.00 4.48 -15.03
C VAL A 762 -15.47 4.19 -14.74
N ASP A 763 -16.23 3.87 -15.80
CA ASP A 763 -17.63 3.44 -15.77
C ASP A 763 -18.61 4.38 -15.04
N GLY A 764 -18.23 5.64 -14.79
CA GLY A 764 -18.98 6.59 -13.96
C GLY A 764 -18.94 6.30 -12.45
N GLU A 765 -18.25 5.23 -12.03
CA GLU A 765 -18.20 4.78 -10.64
C GLU A 765 -16.87 5.17 -9.96
N VAL A 766 -15.79 5.27 -10.72
CA VAL A 766 -14.47 5.63 -10.20
C VAL A 766 -14.04 6.99 -10.74
N ALA A 767 -13.50 7.84 -9.88
CA ALA A 767 -12.74 9.02 -10.26
C ALA A 767 -11.41 9.08 -9.53
N ILE A 768 -10.36 9.40 -10.28
CA ILE A 768 -8.99 9.56 -9.81
C ILE A 768 -8.64 11.04 -10.01
N ILE A 769 -8.28 11.74 -8.93
CA ILE A 769 -7.96 13.17 -8.94
C ILE A 769 -6.73 13.45 -8.09
N GLY A 770 -5.90 14.42 -8.46
CA GLY A 770 -4.79 14.87 -7.63
C GLY A 770 -3.86 15.79 -8.39
N SER A 771 -2.60 15.83 -7.96
CA SER A 771 -1.57 16.62 -8.63
C SER A 771 -0.82 15.86 -9.72
N TYR A 772 -0.87 14.52 -9.68
CA TYR A 772 -0.04 13.61 -10.47
C TYR A 772 -0.26 13.72 -11.99
N ASN A 773 0.77 14.16 -12.70
CA ASN A 773 0.83 14.00 -14.16
C ASN A 773 1.42 12.63 -14.52
N PRO A 774 0.88 11.87 -15.49
CA PRO A 774 1.48 10.64 -16.00
C PRO A 774 2.87 10.85 -16.65
N THR A 775 3.90 11.01 -15.81
CA THR A 775 5.26 11.36 -16.21
C THR A 775 6.31 10.66 -15.35
N GLY A 776 7.49 10.42 -15.90
CA GLY A 776 8.59 9.81 -15.16
C GLY A 776 9.03 10.62 -13.94
N SER A 777 9.05 11.95 -14.06
CA SER A 777 9.43 12.82 -12.95
C SER A 777 8.37 12.86 -11.85
N ALA A 778 7.07 12.88 -12.19
CA ALA A 778 6.00 12.76 -11.19
C ALA A 778 6.03 11.41 -10.44
N THR A 779 6.40 10.32 -11.13
CA THR A 779 6.53 9.00 -10.49
C THR A 779 7.76 8.92 -9.57
N LEU A 780 8.90 9.44 -10.01
CA LEU A 780 10.20 9.12 -9.40
C LEU A 780 10.86 10.27 -8.63
N THR A 781 10.39 11.50 -8.83
CA THR A 781 11.10 12.72 -8.40
C THR A 781 10.19 13.66 -7.61
N HIS A 782 9.08 14.12 -8.19
CA HIS A 782 8.25 15.18 -7.60
C HIS A 782 7.34 14.65 -6.50
N ASP A 783 7.15 15.45 -5.44
CA ASP A 783 6.10 15.21 -4.46
C ASP A 783 4.73 15.35 -5.11
N GLU A 784 3.98 14.25 -5.17
CA GLU A 784 2.69 14.18 -5.85
C GLU A 784 1.71 13.36 -5.03
N ASN A 785 0.41 13.65 -5.22
CA ASN A 785 -0.67 12.86 -4.66
C ASN A 785 -1.70 12.46 -5.74
N VAL A 786 -2.39 11.36 -5.46
CA VAL A 786 -3.67 10.99 -6.07
C VAL A 786 -4.65 10.61 -4.97
N PHE A 787 -5.91 10.95 -5.20
CA PHE A 787 -7.06 10.56 -4.42
C PHE A 787 -8.05 9.85 -5.35
N VAL A 788 -8.27 8.56 -5.10
CA VAL A 788 -9.25 7.74 -5.82
C VAL A 788 -10.55 7.76 -5.05
N ILE A 789 -11.66 7.88 -5.77
CA ILE A 789 -13.00 7.91 -5.23
C ILE A 789 -13.80 6.87 -6.00
N VAL A 790 -14.34 5.88 -5.29
CA VAL A 790 -15.26 4.88 -5.82
C VAL A 790 -16.63 5.16 -5.22
N ASP A 791 -17.47 5.72 -6.08
CA ASP A 791 -18.80 6.20 -5.79
C ASP A 791 -19.73 5.73 -6.93
N PRO A 792 -20.40 4.57 -6.77
CA PRO A 792 -21.25 3.99 -7.81
C PRO A 792 -22.56 4.77 -7.99
N SER A 793 -22.77 5.88 -7.26
CA SER A 793 -23.97 6.69 -7.42
C SER A 793 -23.94 7.43 -8.75
N PRO A 794 -25.01 7.39 -9.57
CA PRO A 794 -25.09 8.15 -10.82
C PRO A 794 -25.11 9.68 -10.64
N ALA A 795 -25.31 10.16 -9.41
CA ALA A 795 -25.19 11.57 -9.02
C ALA A 795 -24.05 11.77 -8.00
N GLY A 796 -23.17 10.78 -7.89
CA GLY A 796 -22.05 10.73 -6.97
C GLY A 796 -20.92 11.66 -7.37
N ILE A 797 -19.84 11.61 -6.61
CA ILE A 797 -18.63 12.39 -6.85
C ILE A 797 -17.98 11.96 -8.16
N SER A 798 -17.83 10.65 -8.38
CA SER A 798 -17.22 10.10 -9.59
C SER A 798 -17.96 10.49 -10.86
N ALA A 799 -19.28 10.33 -10.88
CA ALA A 799 -20.13 10.73 -12.00
C ALA A 799 -20.04 12.24 -12.33
N GLN A 800 -19.90 13.12 -11.33
CA GLN A 800 -19.73 14.56 -11.55
C GLN A 800 -18.39 14.90 -12.20
N ILE A 801 -17.31 14.25 -11.75
CA ILE A 801 -15.97 14.42 -12.35
C ILE A 801 -15.95 13.87 -13.77
N GLU A 802 -16.58 12.71 -14.00
CA GLU A 802 -16.69 12.14 -15.35
C GLU A 802 -17.44 13.06 -16.31
N ALA A 803 -18.56 13.63 -15.87
CA ALA A 803 -19.32 14.58 -16.68
C ALA A 803 -18.49 15.81 -17.07
N HIS A 804 -17.54 16.24 -16.23
CA HIS A 804 -16.61 17.32 -16.57
C HIS A 804 -15.67 16.90 -17.71
N VAL A 805 -15.06 15.72 -17.62
CA VAL A 805 -14.17 15.21 -18.68
C VAL A 805 -14.94 15.02 -19.98
N GLU A 806 -16.17 14.52 -19.92
CA GLU A 806 -17.03 14.35 -21.09
C GLU A 806 -17.46 15.69 -21.72
N ASP A 807 -17.76 16.72 -20.92
CA ASP A 807 -18.08 18.07 -21.42
C ASP A 807 -16.88 18.71 -22.11
N LEU A 808 -15.69 18.61 -21.51
CA LEU A 808 -14.44 19.02 -22.13
C LEU A 808 -14.21 18.27 -23.46
N PHE A 809 -14.35 16.96 -23.45
CA PHE A 809 -14.18 16.14 -24.65
C PHE A 809 -15.16 16.56 -25.73
N THR A 810 -16.45 16.66 -25.43
CA THR A 810 -17.51 17.04 -26.37
C THR A 810 -17.28 18.43 -26.96
N THR A 811 -16.74 19.35 -26.15
CA THR A 811 -16.45 20.72 -26.56
C THR A 811 -15.28 20.79 -27.55
N TRP A 812 -14.24 19.98 -27.35
CA TRP A 812 -12.95 20.11 -28.04
C TRP A 812 -12.62 18.98 -29.02
N TYR A 813 -13.41 17.91 -29.03
CA TYR A 813 -13.16 16.75 -29.88
C TYR A 813 -13.52 17.04 -31.35
N GLU A 814 -12.60 16.68 -32.24
CA GLU A 814 -12.78 16.74 -33.69
C GLU A 814 -12.53 15.34 -34.29
N PRO A 815 -13.56 14.65 -34.80
CA PRO A 815 -13.46 13.23 -35.21
C PRO A 815 -12.55 12.96 -36.41
N ASP A 816 -12.23 14.00 -37.19
CA ASP A 816 -11.31 13.93 -38.33
C ASP A 816 -10.00 14.69 -38.03
N TYR A 817 -9.54 14.67 -36.78
CA TYR A 817 -8.30 15.34 -36.38
C TYR A 817 -7.10 14.82 -37.19
N SER A 818 -6.80 15.48 -38.31
CA SER A 818 -5.52 15.41 -38.96
C SER A 818 -4.69 16.56 -38.41
N TRP A 819 -3.69 16.27 -37.57
CA TRP A 819 -2.71 17.26 -37.17
C TRP A 819 -2.16 17.94 -38.42
N THR A 820 -2.63 19.17 -38.66
CA THR A 820 -2.14 20.03 -39.73
C THR A 820 -1.34 21.09 -39.02
N PRO A 821 -0.01 21.07 -39.11
CA PRO A 821 0.78 21.99 -38.31
C PRO A 821 0.45 23.41 -38.75
N THR A 822 0.39 24.33 -37.80
CA THR A 822 0.03 25.74 -38.04
C THR A 822 1.28 26.63 -38.18
N HIS A 823 2.45 26.04 -38.04
CA HIS A 823 3.76 26.68 -38.10
C HIS A 823 4.77 25.81 -38.87
N LEU A 824 5.95 26.36 -39.11
CA LEU A 824 7.07 25.60 -39.68
C LEU A 824 7.51 24.50 -38.71
N THR A 825 7.97 23.38 -39.25
CA THR A 825 8.59 22.29 -38.49
C THR A 825 10.04 22.12 -38.91
N ILE A 826 10.89 21.62 -38.02
CA ILE A 826 12.23 21.19 -38.39
C ILE A 826 12.11 19.83 -39.11
N ASP A 827 12.55 19.76 -40.37
CA ASP A 827 12.58 18.52 -41.16
C ASP A 827 13.87 17.74 -40.91
N ARG A 828 15.01 18.43 -40.97
CA ARG A 828 16.33 17.81 -40.84
C ARG A 828 17.29 18.74 -40.15
N VAL A 829 18.20 18.12 -39.40
CA VAL A 829 19.35 18.77 -38.80
C VAL A 829 20.59 18.02 -39.26
N ALA A 830 21.55 18.74 -39.83
CA ALA A 830 22.89 18.24 -40.03
C ALA A 830 23.79 18.86 -38.98
N PHE A 831 24.12 18.02 -38.01
CA PHE A 831 25.05 18.32 -36.96
C PHE A 831 26.43 17.75 -37.36
N LYS A 832 27.39 18.62 -37.65
CA LYS A 832 28.74 18.21 -38.10
C LYS A 832 29.77 19.33 -37.91
N PRO A 833 30.35 19.46 -36.71
CA PRO A 833 31.50 20.32 -36.51
C PRO A 833 32.65 19.84 -37.39
N ASP A 834 33.48 20.75 -37.89
CA ASP A 834 34.74 20.37 -38.49
C ASP A 834 35.72 19.83 -37.43
N ASP A 835 36.89 19.33 -37.86
CA ASP A 835 37.91 18.75 -36.96
C ASP A 835 38.44 19.75 -35.90
N THR A 836 38.00 21.02 -35.92
CA THR A 836 38.36 22.07 -34.95
C THR A 836 37.23 22.48 -34.01
N GLY A 837 36.03 21.89 -34.13
CA GLY A 837 34.84 22.27 -33.36
C GLY A 837 34.11 23.50 -33.93
N THR A 838 34.39 23.89 -35.18
CA THR A 838 33.68 25.02 -35.82
C THR A 838 32.45 24.47 -36.55
N PRO A 839 31.26 25.11 -36.46
CA PRO A 839 29.98 24.67 -37.04
C PRO A 839 29.92 24.77 -38.58
N THR A 840 31.05 24.78 -39.29
CA THR A 840 31.15 25.16 -40.71
C THR A 840 30.27 24.33 -41.64
N LEU A 841 29.94 23.09 -41.27
CA LEU A 841 29.10 22.18 -42.06
C LEU A 841 27.70 21.97 -41.49
N GLU A 842 27.31 22.74 -40.47
CA GLU A 842 26.00 22.64 -39.85
C GLU A 842 24.93 23.33 -40.67
N TRP A 843 23.75 22.71 -40.71
CA TRP A 843 22.57 23.28 -41.34
C TRP A 843 21.29 22.65 -40.81
N VAL A 844 20.20 23.41 -40.88
CA VAL A 844 18.85 22.99 -40.52
C VAL A 844 17.94 23.21 -41.72
N THR A 845 17.04 22.26 -41.97
CA THR A 845 15.95 22.41 -42.92
C THR A 845 14.64 22.64 -42.17
N LEU A 846 13.95 23.74 -42.51
CA LEU A 846 12.58 24.00 -42.11
C LEU A 846 11.63 23.52 -43.20
N TYR A 847 10.51 22.93 -42.81
CA TYR A 847 9.43 22.51 -43.69
C TYR A 847 8.17 23.30 -43.35
N ASN A 848 7.40 23.68 -44.38
CA ASN A 848 6.06 24.20 -44.21
C ASN A 848 5.02 23.11 -44.48
N PRO A 849 4.57 22.39 -43.45
CA PRO A 849 3.47 21.42 -43.55
C PRO A 849 2.08 22.08 -43.60
N THR A 850 1.98 23.41 -43.45
CA THR A 850 0.70 24.13 -43.38
C THR A 850 0.03 24.28 -44.75
N GLY A 851 -1.26 24.62 -44.75
CA GLY A 851 -2.03 24.90 -45.97
C GLY A 851 -1.84 26.29 -46.58
N SER A 852 -0.99 27.16 -45.99
CA SER A 852 -0.78 28.55 -46.44
C SER A 852 0.70 28.97 -46.42
N ASP A 853 1.05 30.07 -47.09
CA ASP A 853 2.38 30.66 -46.98
C ASP A 853 2.66 31.10 -45.54
N VAL A 854 3.82 30.74 -44.99
CA VAL A 854 4.25 31.16 -43.65
C VAL A 854 5.32 32.24 -43.76
N PRO A 855 5.04 33.50 -43.34
CA PRO A 855 6.04 34.56 -43.28
C PRO A 855 7.14 34.26 -42.27
N LEU A 856 8.41 34.46 -42.65
CA LEU A 856 9.56 34.20 -41.79
C LEU A 856 9.94 35.38 -40.88
N ASP A 857 9.33 36.55 -41.07
CA ASP A 857 9.64 37.78 -40.33
C ASP A 857 9.34 37.74 -38.83
N SER A 858 8.50 36.80 -38.41
CA SER A 858 8.14 36.57 -37.00
C SER A 858 8.84 35.35 -36.39
N TYR A 859 9.75 34.72 -37.15
CA TYR A 859 10.49 33.54 -36.71
C TYR A 859 11.95 33.89 -36.40
N ALA A 860 12.50 33.16 -35.44
CA ALA A 860 13.92 33.11 -35.17
C ALA A 860 14.36 31.65 -35.08
N ILE A 861 15.64 31.41 -35.33
CA ILE A 861 16.27 30.09 -35.25
C ILE A 861 17.65 30.26 -34.63
N GLY A 862 18.02 29.31 -33.78
CA GLY A 862 19.25 29.33 -33.00
C GLY A 862 19.43 28.00 -32.29
N ASP A 863 20.57 27.86 -31.65
CA ASP A 863 20.95 26.79 -30.73
C ASP A 863 20.50 27.03 -29.28
N VAL A 864 19.89 28.19 -29.00
CA VAL A 864 19.42 28.59 -27.66
C VAL A 864 18.56 27.52 -26.99
N ASP A 865 19.05 27.02 -25.86
CA ASP A 865 18.37 26.07 -24.97
C ASP A 865 17.36 26.76 -24.02
N ASN A 866 17.59 28.01 -23.63
CA ASN A 866 16.75 28.78 -22.72
C ASN A 866 16.60 30.26 -23.15
N LEU A 867 15.36 30.66 -23.46
CA LEU A 867 15.03 32.07 -23.80
C LEU A 867 15.12 33.03 -22.59
N TYR A 868 15.34 32.51 -21.39
CA TYR A 868 15.33 33.23 -20.11
C TYR A 868 16.43 32.71 -19.15
N GLY A 869 17.72 32.93 -19.43
CA GLY A 869 18.71 32.79 -18.35
C GLY A 869 20.14 32.44 -18.71
N ASP A 870 20.44 31.95 -19.91
CA ASP A 870 21.81 31.65 -20.33
C ASP A 870 22.17 32.42 -21.62
N ALA A 871 23.33 33.07 -21.60
CA ALA A 871 23.73 34.09 -22.58
C ALA A 871 24.76 33.58 -23.61
N ASP A 872 25.07 32.28 -23.57
CA ASP A 872 26.20 31.67 -24.27
C ASP A 872 25.81 31.07 -25.63
N ASP A 873 24.52 31.04 -25.96
CA ASP A 873 23.97 30.56 -27.24
C ASP A 873 23.52 31.72 -28.16
N ALA A 874 23.24 31.44 -29.43
CA ALA A 874 22.95 32.42 -30.45
C ALA A 874 21.57 32.25 -31.09
N LEU A 875 20.74 33.29 -30.99
CA LEU A 875 19.45 33.36 -31.66
C LEU A 875 19.52 34.29 -32.87
N TYR A 876 18.96 33.87 -34.00
CA TYR A 876 18.98 34.65 -35.24
C TYR A 876 17.58 34.83 -35.84
N GLN A 877 17.28 36.04 -36.30
CA GLN A 877 16.05 36.36 -37.01
C GLN A 877 16.24 36.31 -38.53
N PHE A 878 15.20 35.90 -39.24
CA PHE A 878 15.18 35.96 -40.70
C PHE A 878 15.05 37.41 -41.21
N PRO A 879 15.64 37.74 -42.37
CA PRO A 879 15.38 39.02 -43.01
C PRO A 879 13.90 39.14 -43.44
N PRO A 880 13.34 40.35 -43.47
CA PRO A 880 11.93 40.55 -43.82
C PRO A 880 11.65 40.27 -45.30
N GLY A 881 10.41 39.88 -45.61
CA GLY A 881 9.92 39.70 -46.99
C GLY A 881 10.07 38.29 -47.56
N TYR A 882 10.44 37.32 -46.72
CA TYR A 882 10.51 35.91 -47.08
C TYR A 882 9.35 35.13 -46.47
N SER A 883 8.87 34.13 -47.21
CA SER A 883 7.86 33.18 -46.74
C SER A 883 8.17 31.79 -47.29
N VAL A 884 7.69 30.76 -46.60
CA VAL A 884 7.75 29.37 -47.06
C VAL A 884 6.36 29.00 -47.58
N PRO A 885 6.18 28.58 -48.84
CA PRO A 885 4.88 28.15 -49.35
C PRO A 885 4.48 26.78 -48.80
N PRO A 886 3.19 26.37 -48.88
CA PRO A 886 2.73 25.04 -48.50
C PRO A 886 3.56 23.92 -49.14
N GLY A 887 4.04 22.98 -48.33
CA GLY A 887 4.91 21.90 -48.76
C GLY A 887 6.35 22.33 -49.12
N GLY A 888 6.69 23.59 -48.91
CA GLY A 888 8.01 24.17 -49.18
C GLY A 888 9.03 23.86 -48.09
N TYR A 889 10.31 23.96 -48.46
CA TYR A 889 11.45 23.80 -47.55
C TYR A 889 12.34 25.04 -47.60
N VAL A 890 13.01 25.31 -46.48
CA VAL A 890 14.05 26.33 -46.35
C VAL A 890 15.26 25.68 -45.71
N VAL A 891 16.44 25.86 -46.31
CA VAL A 891 17.71 25.43 -45.75
C VAL A 891 18.45 26.63 -45.16
N VAL A 892 18.74 26.57 -43.86
CA VAL A 892 19.58 27.54 -43.15
C VAL A 892 20.91 26.86 -42.85
N ALA A 893 22.01 27.35 -43.41
CA ALA A 893 23.34 26.80 -43.15
C ALA A 893 24.19 27.78 -42.34
N TYR A 894 25.15 27.29 -41.56
CA TYR A 894 26.11 28.20 -40.94
C TYR A 894 26.95 28.93 -42.01
N SER A 895 27.60 28.18 -42.92
CA SER A 895 28.31 28.72 -44.09
C SER A 895 27.68 28.27 -45.40
N ALA A 896 27.19 29.21 -46.22
CA ALA A 896 26.72 28.91 -47.57
C ALA A 896 27.83 28.41 -48.51
N ALA A 897 29.05 28.94 -48.37
CA ALA A 897 30.18 28.55 -49.21
C ALA A 897 30.54 27.07 -48.98
N ASP A 898 30.64 26.66 -47.73
CA ASP A 898 31.00 25.29 -47.36
C ASP A 898 29.86 24.31 -47.63
N PHE A 899 28.61 24.68 -47.31
CA PHE A 899 27.42 23.92 -47.70
C PHE A 899 27.41 23.63 -49.21
N ARG A 900 27.60 24.65 -50.04
CA ARG A 900 27.64 24.52 -51.50
C ARG A 900 28.81 23.67 -51.99
N SER A 901 29.93 23.68 -51.27
CA SER A 901 31.09 22.85 -51.58
C SER A 901 30.80 21.35 -51.45
N ILE A 902 29.83 20.97 -50.61
CA ILE A 902 29.43 19.57 -50.41
C ILE A 902 28.22 19.23 -51.28
N TYR A 903 27.14 19.99 -51.13
CA TYR A 903 25.84 19.65 -51.69
C TYR A 903 25.62 20.17 -53.12
N ARG A 904 26.53 21.02 -53.62
CA ARG A 904 26.54 21.56 -55.00
C ARG A 904 25.38 22.50 -55.35
N TYR A 905 24.62 22.97 -54.36
CA TYR A 905 23.64 24.06 -54.48
C TYR A 905 23.76 25.03 -53.29
N ARG A 906 23.12 26.20 -53.36
CA ARG A 906 23.14 27.21 -52.30
C ARG A 906 22.04 26.91 -51.27
N PRO A 907 22.27 27.10 -49.96
CA PRO A 907 21.18 27.15 -49.00
C PRO A 907 20.33 28.40 -49.25
N ASP A 908 19.14 28.46 -48.64
CA ASP A 908 18.24 29.60 -48.76
C ASP A 908 18.68 30.76 -47.88
N PHE A 909 19.33 30.46 -46.75
CA PHE A 909 19.93 31.46 -45.87
C PHE A 909 21.25 30.98 -45.27
N GLU A 910 22.06 31.93 -44.77
CA GLU A 910 23.26 31.62 -44.01
C GLU A 910 23.49 32.49 -42.77
N ILE A 911 24.44 32.10 -41.92
CA ILE A 911 24.78 32.83 -40.69
C ILE A 911 26.11 33.56 -40.82
N ALA A 912 27.13 32.92 -41.40
CA ALA A 912 28.51 33.41 -41.44
C ALA A 912 28.80 34.43 -42.56
N GLY A 913 27.84 34.70 -43.45
CA GLY A 913 27.99 35.68 -44.54
C GLY A 913 29.08 35.35 -45.56
N THR A 914 29.20 34.07 -45.91
CA THR A 914 30.29 33.53 -46.74
C THR A 914 30.01 33.54 -48.25
N ASP A 915 28.75 33.63 -48.69
CA ASP A 915 28.36 33.77 -50.10
C ASP A 915 27.42 34.97 -50.30
N PRO A 916 27.85 36.07 -50.95
CA PRO A 916 27.06 37.31 -51.07
C PRO A 916 25.76 37.18 -51.88
N GLY A 917 25.47 36.02 -52.46
CA GLY A 917 24.18 35.73 -53.10
C GLY A 917 23.26 34.84 -52.27
N VAL A 918 23.56 34.60 -51.00
CA VAL A 918 22.68 33.98 -50.01
C VAL A 918 22.37 35.05 -48.94
N PRO A 919 21.11 35.27 -48.57
CA PRO A 919 20.75 36.20 -47.50
C PRO A 919 21.24 35.73 -46.13
N ASP A 920 21.79 36.66 -45.36
CA ASP A 920 22.25 36.40 -44.00
C ASP A 920 21.10 36.51 -42.99
N LEU A 921 21.07 35.59 -42.04
CA LEU A 921 20.33 35.71 -40.80
C LEU A 921 21.01 36.75 -39.90
N VAL A 922 20.21 37.50 -39.13
CA VAL A 922 20.71 38.58 -38.28
C VAL A 922 20.63 38.14 -36.82
N PRO A 923 21.68 38.32 -36.00
CA PRO A 923 21.59 38.07 -34.57
C PRO A 923 20.41 38.83 -33.94
N LEU A 924 19.51 38.10 -33.30
CA LEU A 924 18.38 38.63 -32.55
C LEU A 924 18.86 38.91 -31.13
N ARG A 925 18.65 40.13 -30.62
CA ARG A 925 19.05 40.55 -29.25
C ARG A 925 20.47 40.05 -28.86
N PRO A 926 21.54 40.48 -29.57
CA PRO A 926 22.90 40.00 -29.34
C PRO A 926 23.50 40.35 -27.97
N SER A 927 22.80 41.13 -27.14
CA SER A 927 23.14 41.33 -25.72
C SER A 927 22.66 40.20 -24.82
N ASP A 928 21.61 39.51 -25.25
CA ASP A 928 20.88 38.48 -24.50
C ASP A 928 21.25 37.08 -25.03
N PHE A 929 21.58 36.97 -26.32
CA PHE A 929 22.04 35.75 -27.00
C PHE A 929 23.40 36.02 -27.65
N SER A 930 24.46 36.04 -26.83
CA SER A 930 25.79 36.51 -27.22
C SER A 930 26.71 35.42 -27.79
N GLY A 931 26.20 34.19 -27.84
CA GLY A 931 26.88 33.01 -28.31
C GLY A 931 27.19 32.97 -29.80
N SER A 932 27.57 31.78 -30.27
CA SER A 932 27.73 31.47 -31.68
C SER A 932 26.96 30.22 -32.03
N TRP A 933 26.21 30.25 -33.14
CA TRP A 933 25.54 29.08 -33.69
C TRP A 933 26.44 27.84 -33.64
N ASN A 934 26.05 26.84 -32.87
CA ASN A 934 26.75 25.60 -32.71
C ASN A 934 25.75 24.54 -32.23
N LEU A 935 25.36 23.62 -33.11
CA LEU A 935 24.42 22.56 -32.77
C LEU A 935 25.10 21.41 -31.98
N ASP A 936 26.32 21.64 -31.47
CA ASP A 936 27.27 20.66 -30.92
C ASP A 936 27.37 20.57 -29.40
N ASP A 937 26.59 21.37 -28.67
CA ASP A 937 26.69 21.38 -27.23
C ASP A 937 26.46 19.98 -26.66
N ALA A 938 27.31 19.60 -25.70
CA ALA A 938 27.27 18.30 -25.05
C ALA A 938 25.98 18.17 -24.23
N GLY A 939 24.89 17.82 -24.92
CA GLY A 939 23.52 17.58 -24.47
C GLY A 939 22.66 17.13 -25.63
#